data_AF-A0A3A1XMV1-F1
#
_entry.id   AF-A0A3A1XMV1-F1
#
_cell.length_a   1.000
_cell.length_b   1.000
_cell.length_c   1.000
_cell.angle_alpha   90.00
_cell.angle_beta   90.00
_cell.angle_gamma   90.00
#
_symmetry.space_group_name_H-M   'P 1'
#
loop_
_entity.id
_entity.type
_entity.pdbx_description
1 polymer ?
#
loop_
_entity_poly.entity_id
_entity_poly.type
_entity_poly.pdbx_seq_one_letter_code
_entity_poly.pdbx_strand_id
1 'polypeptide(L)'
;VSEADASADAKAAKDRYDEAVKKLHQALDKKMPKDKQGNTEIPTSNPPEKNIDVTKADALKNIQAHAQGEPLDRDVDAILKEMNAAIADLNKFATKTDELLKSVNEDDATKQTPAFKNASQYKYQKPDGTGEDTQKNNAAKKAVDEYGAALNKAKELLKNPAATQKEVNDALKKLDDARKALDDYNTDTKRLKDSVDKHGSTEGPAATEGTQTSDAYRNASDPHFMKEEGGKLVPDDTKNKNAAAAKKAYDEALTKAQELLKKHDDKATPQDAKPTQKDVNDALKTLDDARKTLEDNYKTVTTDLEKEINKSTAEHAPAVTENDFENTPEFQNADAKKKDGADGNKVDNDDVKAYKDALAKARKLAQDNASQTLSDHPTQKQIDDALEALKKAKQAITEGYKTDVEKLKQAKQYAEDVFKKTPEYKNATAIKDDANNAKHEQAGKDLGDATKQTGFEGQIAKIAEKLNDTSKLTQREVDALVKQLKIAQKKIADEYKTNVTPLSNEVGDKDAQGQPVTPKFEESIPYKNALEKKNAGDTDATSKLKDYNDKLKAAQDLINKVNNPDPNAKPEDRPTQKQVDEALTNLKNAKKAIDDSFGTKIDDLKTEAAKSTADGGTVADTDFEATTEFKNADAKKGEGGKENADVTAYKEALGKARNLLGKFDENGNPKPDSKDVPTQKEVDEALKNLKEIKDKITKNYVTSPHDLYKEVDKSKDGNTDTSTDVFENTPEFKNADAKKDEGGKDNTDMAAYNKALADAKALLDKFDRKTGKPKDDLPAGEKAPTQKQLDDALDALKAAKKKITDSYKTDPSELKSEADANDTFTKTPEYVNAQAKGDDASKKALEDYKKALEDANKVLGDKNATQAQVDEALKKLQDAKSKLTDGYKTNKSDLTAEAGKDSDFTKTPEYQNAQAKGDDASKKALEDYKKALEDANKVLADKNATQAQVDEALKKLQDAKSKLTDSNKTDKSGLQSEADADAKFRDSVFFMIGMTEDIDAYNSALAEAKRVLNDPNATQAEVDEALRKLQAAKDKINHPFGIDSGVGSGSGSGSAAGFETTDSQSASVDKTALRVEVNNSEADSSAASKANTAAARAYRKALAEAKRVLADKNATQAQVDEALRNLKAAKATLRNASGNASGLAKTGAATGLFASLAAVFSGLGAAGVASRRRKHSNE
;
A
#
# COMPACT_ATOMS: atom_id res chain seq x y z
N VAL A 1 -12.53 54.11 -135.19
CA VAL A 1 -13.98 54.38 -135.08
C VAL A 1 -14.70 53.51 -136.09
N SER A 2 -15.43 52.49 -135.65
CA SER A 2 -16.28 51.64 -136.50
C SER A 2 -17.70 52.22 -136.58
N GLU A 3 -18.41 51.97 -137.68
CA GLU A 3 -19.26 53.02 -138.27
C GLU A 3 -20.71 53.14 -137.75
N ALA A 4 -21.22 52.17 -136.98
CA ALA A 4 -22.61 52.20 -136.49
C ALA A 4 -22.86 53.36 -135.50
N ASP A 5 -22.48 53.18 -134.23
CA ASP A 5 -22.91 54.06 -133.12
C ASP A 5 -21.96 55.24 -132.83
N ALA A 6 -21.01 55.54 -133.72
CA ALA A 6 -20.12 56.68 -133.53
C ALA A 6 -20.89 58.02 -133.57
N SER A 7 -20.54 58.92 -132.65
CA SER A 7 -21.17 60.24 -132.53
C SER A 7 -20.93 61.12 -133.76
N ALA A 8 -21.75 62.16 -133.93
CA ALA A 8 -21.60 63.12 -135.02
C ALA A 8 -20.19 63.74 -135.06
N ASP A 9 -19.63 64.09 -133.89
CA ASP A 9 -18.28 64.66 -133.79
C ASP A 9 -17.18 63.62 -134.12
N ALA A 10 -17.35 62.35 -133.72
CA ALA A 10 -16.40 61.29 -134.03
C ALA A 10 -16.43 60.88 -135.51
N LYS A 11 -17.61 60.92 -136.15
CA LYS A 11 -17.78 60.76 -137.60
C LYS A 11 -17.13 61.93 -138.33
N ALA A 12 -17.47 63.18 -137.98
CA ALA A 12 -16.86 64.38 -138.57
C ALA A 12 -15.32 64.45 -138.37
N ALA A 13 -14.78 63.93 -137.27
CA ALA A 13 -13.33 63.80 -137.06
C ALA A 13 -12.70 62.78 -138.03
N LYS A 14 -13.37 61.64 -138.28
CA LYS A 14 -12.95 60.65 -139.28
C LYS A 14 -13.04 61.24 -140.70
N ASP A 15 -14.12 61.93 -141.04
CA ASP A 15 -14.33 62.52 -142.37
C ASP A 15 -13.22 63.54 -142.71
N ARG A 16 -12.80 64.36 -141.74
CA ARG A 16 -11.64 65.27 -141.88
C ARG A 16 -10.33 64.52 -142.14
N TYR A 17 -10.13 63.39 -141.46
CA TYR A 17 -8.94 62.56 -141.63
C TYR A 17 -8.90 61.90 -143.01
N ASP A 18 -10.02 61.30 -143.43
CA ASP A 18 -10.17 60.69 -144.75
C ASP A 18 -9.93 61.71 -145.89
N GLU A 19 -10.47 62.93 -145.76
CA GLU A 19 -10.27 64.00 -146.76
C GLU A 19 -8.82 64.53 -146.76
N ALA A 20 -8.15 64.62 -145.60
CA ALA A 20 -6.72 64.96 -145.54
C ALA A 20 -5.84 63.88 -146.18
N VAL A 21 -6.15 62.59 -145.98
CA VAL A 21 -5.50 61.46 -146.65
C VAL A 21 -5.76 61.49 -148.17
N LYS A 22 -6.96 61.87 -148.59
CA LYS A 22 -7.32 62.06 -150.01
C LYS A 22 -6.54 63.21 -150.67
N LYS A 23 -6.32 64.34 -149.98
CA LYS A 23 -5.40 65.40 -150.43
C LYS A 23 -3.96 64.89 -150.54
N LEU A 24 -3.48 64.12 -149.56
CA LEU A 24 -2.14 63.52 -149.61
C LEU A 24 -1.95 62.62 -150.83
N HIS A 25 -2.94 61.78 -151.16
CA HIS A 25 -2.90 60.98 -152.38
C HIS A 25 -2.88 61.84 -153.65
N GLN A 26 -3.65 62.93 -153.72
CA GLN A 26 -3.61 63.87 -154.87
C GLN A 26 -2.24 64.51 -155.08
N ALA A 27 -1.54 64.86 -154.00
CA ALA A 27 -0.18 65.37 -154.05
C ALA A 27 0.83 64.31 -154.54
N LEU A 28 0.79 63.11 -153.97
CA LEU A 28 1.68 61.99 -154.34
C LEU A 28 1.47 61.54 -155.80
N ASP A 29 0.23 61.53 -156.27
CA ASP A 29 -0.14 61.21 -157.66
C ASP A 29 0.24 62.29 -158.69
N LYS A 30 0.79 63.44 -158.25
CA LYS A 30 1.07 64.63 -159.09
C LYS A 30 -0.18 65.17 -159.80
N LYS A 31 -1.30 65.21 -159.07
CA LYS A 31 -2.61 65.70 -159.55
C LYS A 31 -3.05 66.96 -158.80
N MET A 32 -2.10 67.79 -158.35
CA MET A 32 -2.43 69.04 -157.68
C MET A 32 -3.10 70.02 -158.66
N PRO A 33 -4.18 70.70 -158.25
CA PRO A 33 -4.79 71.74 -159.06
C PRO A 33 -3.82 72.91 -159.23
N LYS A 34 -3.84 73.56 -160.40
CA LYS A 34 -3.01 74.75 -160.64
C LYS A 34 -3.44 75.92 -159.74
N ASP A 35 -2.47 76.62 -159.18
CA ASP A 35 -2.68 77.85 -158.41
C ASP A 35 -3.38 78.90 -159.29
N LYS A 36 -4.36 79.60 -158.69
CA LYS A 36 -5.24 80.57 -159.37
C LYS A 36 -5.23 81.91 -158.66
N GLN A 37 -5.26 82.99 -159.42
CA GLN A 37 -5.53 84.34 -158.90
C GLN A 37 -7.01 84.65 -159.16
N GLY A 38 -7.85 84.44 -158.13
CA GLY A 38 -9.30 84.38 -158.32
C GLY A 38 -9.69 83.15 -159.15
N ASN A 39 -10.51 83.33 -160.18
CA ASN A 39 -10.91 82.23 -161.08
C ASN A 39 -9.90 81.93 -162.21
N THR A 40 -8.87 82.78 -162.40
CA THR A 40 -7.94 82.68 -163.53
C THR A 40 -6.70 81.88 -163.16
N GLU A 41 -6.33 80.89 -163.98
CA GLU A 41 -5.09 80.12 -163.82
C GLU A 41 -3.87 80.95 -164.22
N ILE A 42 -2.78 80.84 -163.45
CA ILE A 42 -1.55 81.61 -163.67
C ILE A 42 -0.76 81.00 -164.86
N PRO A 43 -0.35 81.80 -165.87
CA PRO A 43 0.34 81.28 -167.07
C PRO A 43 1.72 80.69 -166.78
N THR A 44 2.11 79.65 -167.54
CA THR A 44 3.39 78.93 -167.36
C THR A 44 4.50 79.38 -168.31
N SER A 45 4.33 80.51 -169.02
CA SER A 45 5.23 80.93 -170.12
C SER A 45 6.26 82.01 -169.75
N ASN A 46 6.12 82.67 -168.59
CA ASN A 46 7.08 83.66 -168.11
C ASN A 46 8.13 82.99 -167.22
N PRO A 47 9.44 83.27 -167.40
CA PRO A 47 10.44 82.90 -166.41
C PRO A 47 10.25 83.75 -165.13
N PRO A 48 10.37 83.16 -163.92
CA PRO A 48 10.10 83.89 -162.68
C PRO A 48 11.22 84.89 -162.33
N GLU A 49 10.83 86.06 -161.85
CA GLU A 49 11.77 87.10 -161.39
C GLU A 49 12.18 86.88 -159.93
N LYS A 50 13.44 87.23 -159.59
CA LYS A 50 14.04 86.85 -158.31
C LYS A 50 13.62 87.71 -157.10
N ASN A 51 13.11 88.93 -157.34
CA ASN A 51 12.59 89.85 -156.32
C ASN A 51 11.33 90.52 -156.89
N ILE A 52 10.16 89.92 -156.66
CA ILE A 52 8.88 90.37 -157.22
C ILE A 52 8.28 91.47 -156.34
N ASP A 53 8.00 92.62 -156.95
CA ASP A 53 7.26 93.72 -156.34
C ASP A 53 5.76 93.37 -156.25
N VAL A 54 5.38 92.72 -155.15
CA VAL A 54 4.03 92.24 -154.86
C VAL A 54 2.97 93.35 -154.73
N THR A 55 3.35 94.64 -154.80
CA THR A 55 2.40 95.75 -154.78
C THR A 55 1.74 96.02 -156.14
N LYS A 56 2.30 95.47 -157.22
CA LYS A 56 1.75 95.60 -158.58
C LYS A 56 0.69 94.52 -158.85
N ALA A 57 -0.43 94.92 -159.46
CA ALA A 57 -1.51 94.00 -159.81
C ALA A 57 -1.06 92.82 -160.71
N ASP A 58 -0.04 93.04 -161.54
CA ASP A 58 0.53 92.05 -162.46
C ASP A 58 1.58 91.12 -161.83
N ALA A 59 2.01 91.35 -160.59
CA ALA A 59 3.15 90.67 -159.96
C ALA A 59 3.06 89.14 -159.98
N LEU A 60 1.84 88.61 -159.83
CA LEU A 60 1.55 87.17 -159.81
C LEU A 60 1.71 86.48 -161.18
N LYS A 61 1.85 87.22 -162.28
CA LYS A 61 2.17 86.65 -163.61
C LYS A 61 3.59 86.11 -163.72
N ASN A 62 4.47 86.46 -162.77
CA ASN A 62 5.88 86.06 -162.74
C ASN A 62 6.19 85.05 -161.62
N ILE A 63 5.17 84.37 -161.06
CA ILE A 63 5.34 83.28 -160.08
C ILE A 63 5.04 81.93 -160.74
N GLN A 64 5.84 80.91 -160.41
CA GLN A 64 5.75 79.58 -161.00
C GLN A 64 4.50 78.82 -160.53
N ALA A 65 3.52 78.65 -161.43
CA ALA A 65 2.40 77.74 -161.24
C ALA A 65 2.82 76.26 -161.41
N HIS A 66 1.98 75.32 -160.94
CA HIS A 66 2.15 73.87 -161.13
C HIS A 66 2.17 73.49 -162.62
N ALA A 67 3.35 73.53 -163.25
CA ALA A 67 3.51 73.34 -164.68
C ALA A 67 3.07 71.94 -165.17
N GLN A 68 3.17 70.93 -164.30
CA GLN A 68 2.83 69.52 -164.60
C GLN A 68 2.01 68.83 -163.48
N GLY A 69 1.38 69.59 -162.58
CA GLY A 69 0.54 69.05 -161.49
C GLY A 69 1.30 68.52 -160.26
N GLU A 70 2.63 68.63 -160.24
CA GLU A 70 3.48 68.26 -159.09
C GLU A 70 3.26 69.23 -157.91
N PRO A 71 3.18 68.77 -156.65
CA PRO A 71 3.01 69.63 -155.47
C PRO A 71 4.22 70.54 -155.23
N LEU A 72 3.99 71.69 -154.59
CA LEU A 72 5.04 72.54 -154.04
C LEU A 72 5.22 72.21 -152.54
N ASP A 73 6.40 72.49 -151.97
CA ASP A 73 6.73 72.18 -150.57
C ASP A 73 5.67 72.72 -149.58
N ARG A 74 5.17 73.94 -149.84
CA ARG A 74 4.06 74.61 -149.13
C ARG A 74 2.84 73.72 -148.96
N ASP A 75 2.49 72.97 -150.00
CA ASP A 75 1.26 72.19 -150.04
C ASP A 75 1.43 70.86 -149.28
N VAL A 76 2.64 70.28 -149.33
CA VAL A 76 3.02 69.11 -148.52
C VAL A 76 2.96 69.44 -147.03
N ASP A 77 3.54 70.57 -146.62
CA ASP A 77 3.46 71.07 -145.24
C ASP A 77 2.01 71.31 -144.78
N ALA A 78 1.18 71.90 -145.64
CA ALA A 78 -0.23 72.14 -145.35
C ALA A 78 -1.01 70.82 -145.14
N ILE A 79 -0.82 69.83 -146.01
CA ILE A 79 -1.46 68.52 -145.92
C ILE A 79 -0.99 67.76 -144.67
N LEU A 80 0.30 67.77 -144.37
CA LEU A 80 0.84 67.15 -143.14
C LEU A 80 0.26 67.80 -141.88
N LYS A 81 0.07 69.13 -141.88
CA LYS A 81 -0.53 69.85 -140.76
C LYS A 81 -2.01 69.53 -140.58
N GLU A 82 -2.80 69.48 -141.66
CA GLU A 82 -4.20 69.05 -141.63
C GLU A 82 -4.35 67.61 -141.13
N MET A 83 -3.56 66.67 -141.65
CA MET A 83 -3.63 65.26 -141.28
C MET A 83 -3.28 65.04 -139.81
N ASN A 84 -2.25 65.71 -139.28
CA ASN A 84 -1.90 65.65 -137.86
C ASN A 84 -3.00 66.25 -136.96
N ALA A 85 -3.66 67.34 -137.38
CA ALA A 85 -4.79 67.91 -136.64
C ALA A 85 -6.00 66.95 -136.63
N ALA A 86 -6.30 66.28 -137.75
CA ALA A 86 -7.38 65.30 -137.83
C ALA A 86 -7.10 64.03 -137.00
N ILE A 87 -5.84 63.56 -136.94
CA ILE A 87 -5.42 62.48 -136.03
C ILE A 87 -5.64 62.90 -134.57
N ALA A 88 -5.27 64.14 -134.20
CA ALA A 88 -5.45 64.65 -132.84
C ALA A 88 -6.94 64.81 -132.45
N ASP A 89 -7.82 65.13 -133.40
CA ASP A 89 -9.28 65.09 -133.21
C ASP A 89 -9.79 63.65 -133.02
N LEU A 90 -9.36 62.71 -133.85
CA LEU A 90 -9.79 61.31 -133.80
C LEU A 90 -9.38 60.62 -132.48
N ASN A 91 -8.18 60.92 -131.98
CA ASN A 91 -7.64 60.38 -130.72
C ASN A 91 -8.45 60.78 -129.47
N LYS A 92 -9.28 61.84 -129.53
CA LYS A 92 -10.18 62.24 -128.41
C LYS A 92 -11.24 61.18 -128.11
N PHE A 93 -11.50 60.29 -129.06
CA PHE A 93 -12.50 59.22 -128.97
C PHE A 93 -11.88 57.82 -128.77
N ALA A 94 -10.60 57.74 -128.37
CA ALA A 94 -9.97 56.49 -127.99
C ALA A 94 -10.55 55.92 -126.68
N THR A 95 -10.67 54.59 -126.59
CA THR A 95 -11.14 53.89 -125.39
C THR A 95 -10.17 54.10 -124.23
N LYS A 96 -10.66 54.63 -123.11
CA LYS A 96 -9.90 54.84 -121.87
C LYS A 96 -9.89 53.56 -121.04
N THR A 97 -8.70 53.07 -120.72
CA THR A 97 -8.49 51.80 -120.01
C THR A 97 -7.85 51.97 -118.62
N ASP A 98 -7.49 53.20 -118.22
CA ASP A 98 -6.69 53.48 -117.02
C ASP A 98 -7.34 52.98 -115.73
N GLU A 99 -8.65 53.15 -115.57
CA GLU A 99 -9.41 52.70 -114.40
C GLU A 99 -9.49 51.16 -114.32
N LEU A 100 -9.65 50.50 -115.47
CA LEU A 100 -9.63 49.03 -115.56
C LEU A 100 -8.23 48.47 -115.27
N LEU A 101 -7.18 49.11 -115.81
CA LEU A 101 -5.80 48.75 -115.52
C LEU A 101 -5.47 48.96 -114.04
N LYS A 102 -5.94 50.05 -113.43
CA LYS A 102 -5.81 50.27 -111.99
C LYS A 102 -6.49 49.15 -111.19
N SER A 103 -7.77 48.85 -111.45
CA SER A 103 -8.50 47.78 -110.76
C SER A 103 -7.88 46.39 -110.97
N VAL A 104 -7.25 46.14 -112.12
CA VAL A 104 -6.46 44.93 -112.40
C VAL A 104 -5.15 44.89 -111.60
N ASN A 105 -4.49 46.02 -111.37
CA ASN A 105 -3.25 46.10 -110.60
C ASN A 105 -3.47 45.94 -109.07
N GLU A 106 -4.68 46.24 -108.58
CA GLU A 106 -5.08 45.96 -107.18
C GLU A 106 -5.22 44.44 -106.88
N ASP A 107 -4.98 43.55 -107.84
CA ASP A 107 -5.04 42.08 -107.70
C ASP A 107 -4.16 41.55 -106.54
N ASP A 108 -2.89 41.96 -106.47
CA ASP A 108 -1.99 41.48 -105.42
C ASP A 108 -2.33 42.07 -104.03
N ALA A 109 -2.82 43.30 -103.98
CA ALA A 109 -3.38 43.88 -102.75
C ALA A 109 -4.65 43.13 -102.30
N THR A 110 -5.52 42.76 -103.25
CA THR A 110 -6.74 41.99 -102.99
C THR A 110 -6.41 40.62 -102.40
N LYS A 111 -5.43 39.90 -102.97
CA LYS A 111 -4.96 38.60 -102.47
C LYS A 111 -4.41 38.63 -101.04
N GLN A 112 -3.90 39.78 -100.59
CA GLN A 112 -3.42 39.94 -99.22
C GLN A 112 -4.51 40.21 -98.19
N THR A 113 -5.74 40.56 -98.59
CA THR A 113 -6.85 40.78 -97.64
C THR A 113 -7.25 39.51 -96.89
N PRO A 114 -7.65 39.61 -95.61
CA PRO A 114 -8.27 38.49 -94.89
C PRO A 114 -9.50 37.95 -95.62
N ALA A 115 -10.32 38.82 -96.19
CA ALA A 115 -11.44 38.49 -97.08
C ALA A 115 -11.05 37.44 -98.15
N PHE A 116 -10.04 37.72 -98.99
CA PHE A 116 -9.58 36.78 -100.02
C PHE A 116 -8.92 35.53 -99.42
N LYS A 117 -8.08 35.68 -98.38
CA LYS A 117 -7.39 34.55 -97.73
C LYS A 117 -8.38 33.55 -97.11
N ASN A 118 -9.39 34.04 -96.41
CA ASN A 118 -10.45 33.22 -95.84
C ASN A 118 -11.36 32.61 -96.92
N ALA A 119 -11.67 33.36 -97.98
CA ALA A 119 -12.53 32.86 -99.04
C ALA A 119 -11.86 31.75 -99.88
N SER A 120 -10.54 31.82 -100.04
CA SER A 120 -9.73 30.81 -100.75
C SER A 120 -9.35 29.61 -99.88
N GLN A 121 -9.17 29.81 -98.56
CA GLN A 121 -8.94 28.76 -97.56
C GLN A 121 -10.19 28.55 -96.69
N TYR A 122 -11.34 28.36 -97.34
CA TYR A 122 -12.68 28.36 -96.72
C TYR A 122 -12.82 27.34 -95.58
N LYS A 123 -12.82 27.85 -94.34
CA LYS A 123 -12.95 27.08 -93.10
C LYS A 123 -13.85 27.76 -92.06
N TYR A 124 -15.02 28.22 -92.51
CA TYR A 124 -16.08 28.68 -91.63
C TYR A 124 -16.70 27.53 -90.84
N GLN A 125 -17.00 27.81 -89.57
CA GLN A 125 -17.83 26.99 -88.72
C GLN A 125 -19.23 27.61 -88.65
N LYS A 126 -20.24 26.79 -88.33
CA LYS A 126 -21.59 27.28 -88.04
C LYS A 126 -21.59 28.26 -86.84
N PRO A 127 -22.59 29.16 -86.73
CA PRO A 127 -22.71 30.09 -85.60
C PRO A 127 -22.79 29.40 -84.22
N ASP A 128 -23.35 28.20 -84.15
CA ASP A 128 -23.47 27.37 -82.94
C ASP A 128 -22.21 26.55 -82.61
N GLY A 129 -21.21 26.56 -83.49
CA GLY A 129 -19.99 25.74 -83.37
C GLY A 129 -20.17 24.25 -83.67
N THR A 130 -21.33 23.76 -84.12
CA THR A 130 -21.62 22.32 -84.30
C THR A 130 -21.02 21.69 -85.57
N GLY A 131 -19.94 22.28 -86.12
CA GLY A 131 -19.21 21.79 -87.29
C GLY A 131 -18.94 22.87 -88.33
N GLU A 132 -18.46 22.43 -89.50
CA GLU A 132 -18.24 23.33 -90.66
C GLU A 132 -19.56 23.91 -91.19
N ASP A 133 -19.52 25.18 -91.61
CA ASP A 133 -20.61 25.81 -92.35
C ASP A 133 -20.43 25.52 -93.84
N THR A 134 -20.96 24.39 -94.29
CA THR A 134 -20.90 23.97 -95.70
C THR A 134 -21.51 24.99 -96.66
N GLN A 135 -22.49 25.79 -96.22
CA GLN A 135 -23.13 26.79 -97.06
C GLN A 135 -22.22 28.01 -97.26
N LYS A 136 -21.70 28.60 -96.17
CA LYS A 136 -20.75 29.73 -96.25
C LYS A 136 -19.44 29.31 -96.91
N ASN A 137 -18.95 28.08 -96.66
CA ASN A 137 -17.75 27.54 -97.31
C ASN A 137 -17.91 27.39 -98.83
N ASN A 138 -19.05 26.86 -99.31
CA ASN A 138 -19.31 26.73 -100.75
C ASN A 138 -19.49 28.12 -101.42
N ALA A 139 -20.14 29.07 -100.74
CA ALA A 139 -20.30 30.43 -101.24
C ALA A 139 -18.96 31.19 -101.30
N ALA A 140 -18.10 31.00 -100.30
CA ALA A 140 -16.74 31.55 -100.23
C ALA A 140 -15.88 31.10 -101.42
N LYS A 141 -15.86 29.79 -101.70
CA LYS A 141 -15.17 29.25 -102.89
C LYS A 141 -15.69 29.90 -104.17
N LYS A 142 -17.02 29.96 -104.33
CA LYS A 142 -17.67 30.53 -105.51
C LYS A 142 -17.27 32.00 -105.73
N ALA A 143 -17.17 32.80 -104.67
CA ALA A 143 -16.74 34.21 -104.76
C ALA A 143 -15.30 34.35 -105.28
N VAL A 144 -14.37 33.47 -104.87
CA VAL A 144 -12.99 33.45 -105.38
C VAL A 144 -12.94 33.01 -106.85
N ASP A 145 -13.72 31.99 -107.23
CA ASP A 145 -13.81 31.54 -108.63
C ASP A 145 -14.38 32.67 -109.53
N GLU A 146 -15.39 33.40 -109.06
CA GLU A 146 -16.01 34.54 -109.78
C GLU A 146 -15.08 35.76 -109.86
N TYR A 147 -14.35 36.08 -108.79
CA TYR A 147 -13.31 37.12 -108.82
C TYR A 147 -12.20 36.78 -109.84
N GLY A 148 -11.71 35.55 -109.83
CA GLY A 148 -10.70 35.08 -110.79
C GLY A 148 -11.19 35.15 -112.24
N ALA A 149 -12.45 34.80 -112.50
CA ALA A 149 -13.07 34.91 -113.82
C ALA A 149 -13.21 36.37 -114.28
N ALA A 150 -13.65 37.29 -113.40
CA ALA A 150 -13.77 38.70 -113.70
C ALA A 150 -12.40 39.35 -113.99
N LEU A 151 -11.39 39.01 -113.18
CA LEU A 151 -10.01 39.47 -113.31
C LEU A 151 -9.35 39.00 -114.61
N ASN A 152 -9.54 37.74 -114.98
CA ASN A 152 -9.03 37.22 -116.25
C ASN A 152 -9.69 37.92 -117.44
N LYS A 153 -11.01 38.12 -117.41
CA LYS A 153 -11.74 38.83 -118.46
C LYS A 153 -11.31 40.30 -118.58
N ALA A 154 -10.99 40.97 -117.47
CA ALA A 154 -10.39 42.30 -117.47
C ALA A 154 -8.98 42.30 -118.11
N LYS A 155 -8.12 41.35 -117.73
CA LYS A 155 -6.76 41.17 -118.28
C LYS A 155 -6.75 40.76 -119.76
N GLU A 156 -7.80 40.11 -120.25
CA GLU A 156 -8.03 39.85 -121.68
C GLU A 156 -8.47 41.11 -122.43
N LEU A 157 -9.45 41.85 -121.89
CA LEU A 157 -10.00 43.04 -122.54
C LEU A 157 -8.96 44.17 -122.68
N LEU A 158 -8.07 44.33 -121.69
CA LEU A 158 -6.94 45.26 -121.75
C LEU A 158 -5.94 44.97 -122.90
N LYS A 159 -5.99 43.78 -123.51
CA LYS A 159 -5.16 43.41 -124.67
C LYS A 159 -5.89 43.57 -126.01
N ASN A 160 -7.17 43.91 -126.01
CA ASN A 160 -7.97 44.03 -127.22
C ASN A 160 -8.00 45.50 -127.73
N PRO A 161 -7.29 45.83 -128.84
CA PRO A 161 -7.28 47.19 -129.37
C PRO A 161 -8.61 47.63 -130.00
N ALA A 162 -9.58 46.72 -130.14
CA ALA A 162 -10.94 47.00 -130.62
C ALA A 162 -11.99 47.08 -129.50
N ALA A 163 -11.59 47.01 -128.23
CA ALA A 163 -12.51 47.07 -127.09
C ALA A 163 -13.27 48.41 -127.02
N THR A 164 -14.59 48.34 -126.84
CA THR A 164 -15.43 49.54 -126.65
C THR A 164 -15.37 50.04 -125.20
N GLN A 165 -15.63 51.35 -125.00
CA GLN A 165 -15.72 51.90 -123.65
C GLN A 165 -16.80 51.23 -122.80
N LYS A 166 -17.89 50.75 -123.40
CA LYS A 166 -18.94 50.03 -122.66
C LYS A 166 -18.40 48.71 -122.11
N GLU A 167 -17.68 47.93 -122.91
CA GLU A 167 -17.09 46.66 -122.46
C GLU A 167 -16.06 46.90 -121.34
N VAL A 168 -15.25 47.95 -121.45
CA VAL A 168 -14.27 48.33 -120.41
C VAL A 168 -14.96 48.70 -119.10
N ASN A 169 -16.02 49.49 -119.16
CA ASN A 169 -16.79 49.88 -117.97
C ASN A 169 -17.57 48.69 -117.37
N ASP A 170 -18.15 47.82 -118.21
CA ASP A 170 -18.81 46.58 -117.79
C ASP A 170 -17.82 45.61 -117.12
N ALA A 171 -16.58 45.52 -117.61
CA ALA A 171 -15.52 44.69 -117.04
C ALA A 171 -14.98 45.25 -115.72
N LEU A 172 -14.75 46.56 -115.65
CA LEU A 172 -14.35 47.26 -114.43
C LEU A 172 -15.38 47.03 -113.32
N LYS A 173 -16.66 47.31 -113.61
CA LYS A 173 -17.73 47.11 -112.63
C LYS A 173 -17.80 45.65 -112.15
N LYS A 174 -17.65 44.66 -113.04
CA LYS A 174 -17.67 43.24 -112.65
C LYS A 174 -16.46 42.83 -111.80
N LEU A 175 -15.27 43.39 -112.07
CA LEU A 175 -14.09 43.14 -111.25
C LEU A 175 -14.23 43.76 -109.85
N ASP A 176 -14.75 44.99 -109.76
CA ASP A 176 -14.96 45.67 -108.48
C ASP A 176 -16.14 45.11 -107.69
N ASP A 177 -17.24 44.73 -108.35
CA ASP A 177 -18.36 44.00 -107.73
C ASP A 177 -17.88 42.66 -107.15
N ALA A 178 -17.11 41.88 -107.92
CA ALA A 178 -16.59 40.58 -107.49
C ALA A 178 -15.50 40.70 -106.40
N ARG A 179 -14.69 41.76 -106.44
CA ARG A 179 -13.77 42.13 -105.35
C ARG A 179 -14.54 42.41 -104.07
N LYS A 180 -15.58 43.25 -104.14
CA LYS A 180 -16.42 43.61 -102.99
C LYS A 180 -17.21 42.41 -102.44
N ALA A 181 -17.60 41.46 -103.28
CA ALA A 181 -18.24 40.21 -102.84
C ALA A 181 -17.32 39.33 -101.97
N LEU A 182 -16.01 39.62 -101.89
CA LEU A 182 -15.10 38.97 -100.94
C LEU A 182 -15.28 39.51 -99.50
N ASP A 183 -15.83 40.72 -99.30
CA ASP A 183 -15.90 41.35 -97.98
C ASP A 183 -16.84 40.60 -97.00
N ASP A 184 -17.81 39.83 -97.50
CA ASP A 184 -18.67 38.91 -96.72
C ASP A 184 -17.88 37.76 -96.04
N TYR A 185 -16.62 37.60 -96.45
CA TYR A 185 -15.67 36.58 -96.00
C TYR A 185 -14.53 37.15 -95.14
N ASN A 186 -14.66 38.40 -94.67
CA ASN A 186 -13.80 38.89 -93.58
C ASN A 186 -13.86 38.00 -92.32
N THR A 187 -12.82 38.09 -91.50
CA THR A 187 -12.63 37.21 -90.32
C THR A 187 -13.65 37.51 -89.23
N ASP A 188 -14.45 36.52 -88.83
CA ASP A 188 -15.35 36.62 -87.68
C ASP A 188 -14.60 36.24 -86.40
N THR A 189 -14.37 37.23 -85.54
CA THR A 189 -13.70 37.12 -84.24
C THR A 189 -14.66 36.94 -83.06
N LYS A 190 -15.99 37.02 -83.26
CA LYS A 190 -16.94 37.16 -82.15
C LYS A 190 -16.84 36.03 -81.13
N ARG A 191 -16.88 34.78 -81.57
CA ARG A 191 -16.81 33.62 -80.67
C ARG A 191 -15.49 33.53 -79.90
N LEU A 192 -14.38 34.02 -80.48
CA LEU A 192 -13.10 34.12 -79.79
C LEU A 192 -13.14 35.21 -78.71
N LYS A 193 -13.73 36.37 -79.01
CA LYS A 193 -13.96 37.41 -78.00
C LYS A 193 -14.87 36.93 -76.87
N ASP A 194 -15.99 36.30 -77.19
CA ASP A 194 -16.92 35.71 -76.19
C ASP A 194 -16.20 34.67 -75.30
N SER A 195 -15.19 33.95 -75.81
CA SER A 195 -14.36 33.01 -75.03
C SER A 195 -13.23 33.69 -74.24
N VAL A 196 -12.66 34.79 -74.71
CA VAL A 196 -11.70 35.63 -73.95
C VAL A 196 -12.40 36.32 -72.79
N ASP A 197 -13.57 36.92 -73.02
CA ASP A 197 -14.34 37.65 -72.01
C ASP A 197 -14.82 36.72 -70.86
N LYS A 198 -15.07 35.42 -71.15
CA LYS A 198 -15.31 34.37 -70.14
C LYS A 198 -14.15 34.12 -69.17
N HIS A 199 -12.98 34.71 -69.36
CA HIS A 199 -11.94 34.66 -68.33
C HIS A 199 -12.40 35.36 -67.02
N GLY A 200 -13.25 36.38 -67.11
CA GLY A 200 -13.63 37.20 -65.96
C GLY A 200 -12.54 38.24 -65.62
N SER A 201 -12.67 38.85 -64.44
CA SER A 201 -11.69 39.80 -63.90
C SER A 201 -11.77 39.87 -62.38
N THR A 202 -10.62 39.78 -61.70
CA THR A 202 -10.45 40.14 -60.29
C THR A 202 -10.09 41.61 -60.06
N GLU A 203 -9.92 42.40 -61.12
CA GLU A 203 -9.59 43.83 -61.04
C GLU A 203 -10.84 44.70 -61.13
N GLY A 204 -11.14 45.44 -60.06
CA GLY A 204 -12.27 46.36 -59.97
C GLY A 204 -12.87 46.45 -58.54
N PRO A 205 -13.88 47.29 -58.32
CA PRO A 205 -14.62 47.36 -57.04
C PRO A 205 -15.57 46.16 -56.83
N ALA A 206 -15.83 45.38 -57.88
CA ALA A 206 -16.51 44.09 -57.85
C ALA A 206 -15.85 43.18 -58.91
N ALA A 207 -15.70 41.90 -58.60
CA ALA A 207 -15.14 40.93 -59.54
C ALA A 207 -16.16 40.54 -60.62
N THR A 208 -15.68 40.27 -61.82
CA THR A 208 -16.48 39.67 -62.91
C THR A 208 -16.22 38.17 -62.89
N GLU A 209 -17.23 37.38 -62.55
CA GLU A 209 -17.15 35.92 -62.49
C GLU A 209 -16.76 35.30 -63.84
N GLY A 210 -15.89 34.29 -63.80
CA GLY A 210 -15.36 33.61 -64.98
C GLY A 210 -14.28 32.59 -64.63
N THR A 211 -13.48 32.17 -65.61
CA THR A 211 -12.41 31.19 -65.35
C THR A 211 -11.43 31.66 -64.26
N GLN A 212 -11.11 32.96 -64.16
CA GLN A 212 -10.18 33.50 -63.15
C GLN A 212 -10.71 33.35 -61.71
N THR A 213 -12.03 33.45 -61.50
CA THR A 213 -12.65 33.29 -60.18
C THR A 213 -12.97 31.85 -59.82
N SER A 214 -12.90 30.91 -60.78
CA SER A 214 -13.16 29.48 -60.54
C SER A 214 -12.23 28.87 -59.49
N ASP A 215 -12.78 27.92 -58.73
CA ASP A 215 -12.00 27.00 -57.88
C ASP A 215 -10.90 26.30 -58.69
N ALA A 216 -11.23 25.78 -59.88
CA ALA A 216 -10.32 25.04 -60.75
C ALA A 216 -9.07 25.85 -61.17
N TYR A 217 -9.25 27.12 -61.56
CA TYR A 217 -8.12 27.98 -61.91
C TYR A 217 -7.32 28.42 -60.68
N ARG A 218 -7.97 28.68 -59.54
CA ARG A 218 -7.28 29.03 -58.28
C ARG A 218 -6.45 27.84 -57.75
N ASN A 219 -7.03 26.63 -57.75
CA ASN A 219 -6.34 25.38 -57.42
C ASN A 219 -5.20 25.04 -58.41
N ALA A 220 -5.28 25.51 -59.66
CA ALA A 220 -4.19 25.39 -60.63
C ALA A 220 -3.16 26.54 -60.55
N SER A 221 -3.46 27.60 -59.78
CA SER A 221 -2.57 28.74 -59.49
C SER A 221 -1.72 28.52 -58.24
N ASP A 222 -2.30 27.91 -57.20
CA ASP A 222 -1.60 27.42 -56.01
C ASP A 222 -1.94 25.93 -55.76
N PRO A 223 -1.27 24.99 -56.47
CA PRO A 223 -1.62 23.57 -56.40
C PRO A 223 -1.30 22.93 -55.06
N HIS A 224 -2.36 22.64 -54.31
CA HIS A 224 -2.31 22.06 -52.97
C HIS A 224 -3.24 20.83 -52.82
N PHE A 225 -3.31 19.98 -53.84
CA PHE A 225 -3.99 18.69 -53.74
C PHE A 225 -3.21 17.74 -52.83
N MET A 226 -3.86 17.22 -51.80
CA MET A 226 -3.35 16.15 -50.94
C MET A 226 -3.95 14.78 -51.33
N LYS A 227 -3.29 13.71 -50.92
CA LYS A 227 -3.76 12.31 -50.97
C LYS A 227 -3.62 11.67 -49.58
N GLU A 228 -4.45 10.66 -49.27
CA GLU A 228 -4.28 9.87 -48.04
C GLU A 228 -3.28 8.72 -48.25
N GLU A 229 -2.24 8.65 -47.42
CA GLU A 229 -1.21 7.63 -47.45
C GLU A 229 -0.85 7.22 -46.02
N GLY A 230 -1.13 5.96 -45.66
CA GLY A 230 -0.91 5.44 -44.31
C GLY A 230 -1.74 6.13 -43.20
N GLY A 231 -2.92 6.68 -43.53
CA GLY A 231 -3.78 7.41 -42.59
C GLY A 231 -3.34 8.86 -42.33
N LYS A 232 -2.42 9.41 -43.14
CA LYS A 232 -2.02 10.82 -43.14
C LYS A 232 -2.31 11.45 -44.49
N LEU A 233 -2.62 12.74 -44.51
CA LEU A 233 -2.63 13.53 -45.74
C LEU A 233 -1.18 13.89 -46.10
N VAL A 234 -0.81 13.67 -47.37
CA VAL A 234 0.49 14.05 -47.94
C VAL A 234 0.28 14.66 -49.34
N PRO A 235 1.18 15.51 -49.87
CA PRO A 235 0.98 16.14 -51.17
C PRO A 235 0.86 15.14 -52.33
N ASP A 236 -0.09 15.37 -53.24
CA ASP A 236 -0.12 14.73 -54.55
C ASP A 236 0.81 15.49 -55.52
N ASP A 237 2.08 15.16 -55.40
CA ASP A 237 3.18 15.64 -56.22
C ASP A 237 2.97 15.50 -57.75
N THR A 238 2.02 14.66 -58.19
CA THR A 238 1.71 14.45 -59.61
C THR A 238 0.56 15.35 -60.04
N LYS A 239 -0.56 15.33 -59.30
CA LYS A 239 -1.71 16.21 -59.58
C LYS A 239 -1.32 17.68 -59.47
N ASN A 240 -0.48 18.05 -58.49
CA ASN A 240 -0.01 19.43 -58.31
C ASN A 240 0.85 19.94 -59.49
N LYS A 241 1.76 19.11 -60.02
CA LYS A 241 2.56 19.46 -61.21
C LYS A 241 1.70 19.55 -62.47
N ASN A 242 0.73 18.65 -62.62
CA ASN A 242 -0.19 18.65 -63.76
C ASN A 242 -1.14 19.86 -63.73
N ALA A 243 -1.58 20.30 -62.54
CA ALA A 243 -2.41 21.50 -62.37
C ALA A 243 -1.67 22.77 -62.81
N ALA A 244 -0.44 22.98 -62.33
CA ALA A 244 0.40 24.12 -62.75
C ALA A 244 0.65 24.13 -64.26
N ALA A 245 0.88 22.95 -64.87
CA ALA A 245 1.04 22.82 -66.31
C ALA A 245 -0.25 23.15 -67.09
N ALA A 246 -1.41 22.71 -66.60
CA ALA A 246 -2.72 23.02 -67.20
C ALA A 246 -3.05 24.52 -67.12
N LYS A 247 -2.76 25.20 -66.01
CA LYS A 247 -2.92 26.66 -65.91
C LYS A 247 -2.04 27.37 -66.93
N LYS A 248 -0.75 27.02 -66.99
CA LYS A 248 0.18 27.62 -67.96
C LYS A 248 -0.32 27.44 -69.40
N ALA A 249 -0.86 26.28 -69.75
CA ALA A 249 -1.43 26.04 -71.08
C ALA A 249 -2.65 26.94 -71.37
N TYR A 250 -3.53 27.16 -70.38
CA TYR A 250 -4.64 28.10 -70.48
C TYR A 250 -4.15 29.56 -70.62
N ASP A 251 -3.20 30.00 -69.80
CA ASP A 251 -2.65 31.36 -69.83
C ASP A 251 -2.01 31.69 -71.19
N GLU A 252 -1.24 30.74 -71.74
CA GLU A 252 -0.65 30.84 -73.06
C GLU A 252 -1.72 30.87 -74.17
N ALA A 253 -2.79 30.08 -74.06
CA ALA A 253 -3.89 30.09 -75.02
C ALA A 253 -4.67 31.42 -74.98
N LEU A 254 -4.94 31.95 -73.79
CA LEU A 254 -5.62 33.23 -73.57
C LEU A 254 -4.80 34.39 -74.15
N THR A 255 -3.48 34.38 -73.92
CA THR A 255 -2.57 35.39 -74.48
C THR A 255 -2.56 35.36 -76.00
N LYS A 256 -2.47 34.17 -76.61
CA LYS A 256 -2.53 33.99 -78.07
C LYS A 256 -3.87 34.46 -78.65
N ALA A 257 -4.99 34.18 -77.97
CA ALA A 257 -6.32 34.67 -78.35
C ALA A 257 -6.41 36.20 -78.31
N GLN A 258 -5.96 36.83 -77.22
CA GLN A 258 -5.93 38.29 -77.06
C GLN A 258 -5.04 38.98 -78.10
N GLU A 259 -3.87 38.40 -78.42
CA GLU A 259 -3.02 38.90 -79.50
C GLU A 259 -3.68 38.87 -80.88
N LEU A 260 -4.42 37.80 -81.20
CA LEU A 260 -5.13 37.68 -82.48
C LEU A 260 -6.26 38.70 -82.59
N LEU A 261 -7.06 38.89 -81.54
CA LEU A 261 -8.06 39.96 -81.47
C LEU A 261 -7.43 41.34 -81.68
N LYS A 262 -6.30 41.63 -81.03
CA LYS A 262 -5.58 42.90 -81.20
C LYS A 262 -5.06 43.12 -82.63
N LYS A 263 -4.51 42.09 -83.29
CA LYS A 263 -4.05 42.14 -84.70
C LYS A 263 -5.22 42.30 -85.68
N HIS A 264 -6.39 41.75 -85.35
CA HIS A 264 -7.61 41.94 -86.13
C HIS A 264 -8.08 43.40 -86.10
N ASP A 265 -8.24 43.98 -84.91
CA ASP A 265 -8.88 45.29 -84.73
C ASP A 265 -7.95 46.48 -85.02
N ASP A 266 -6.63 46.31 -84.89
CA ASP A 266 -5.64 47.35 -85.16
C ASP A 266 -5.59 47.75 -86.64
N LYS A 267 -5.69 49.05 -86.93
CA LYS A 267 -5.62 49.61 -88.29
C LYS A 267 -4.19 49.70 -88.85
N ALA A 268 -3.17 49.65 -88.01
CA ALA A 268 -1.77 49.69 -88.44
C ALA A 268 -1.23 48.30 -88.85
N THR A 269 -1.83 47.22 -88.37
CA THR A 269 -1.49 45.84 -88.76
C THR A 269 -1.74 45.62 -90.27
N PRO A 270 -0.69 45.28 -91.05
CA PRO A 270 -0.82 45.03 -92.49
C PRO A 270 -1.86 43.96 -92.83
N GLN A 271 -2.54 44.12 -93.97
CA GLN A 271 -3.63 43.22 -94.38
C GLN A 271 -3.20 41.76 -94.46
N ASP A 272 -1.96 41.51 -94.90
CA ASP A 272 -1.38 40.17 -95.01
C ASP A 272 -1.10 39.51 -93.65
N ALA A 273 -0.87 40.32 -92.61
CA ALA A 273 -0.57 39.93 -91.24
C ALA A 273 -1.80 39.93 -90.30
N LYS A 274 -2.97 40.33 -90.79
CA LYS A 274 -4.24 40.17 -90.08
C LYS A 274 -4.64 38.69 -90.00
N PRO A 275 -5.26 38.24 -88.89
CA PRO A 275 -5.56 36.83 -88.69
C PRO A 275 -6.65 36.33 -89.63
N THR A 276 -6.50 35.09 -90.08
CA THR A 276 -7.52 34.37 -90.87
C THR A 276 -8.59 33.75 -89.95
N GLN A 277 -9.71 33.34 -90.54
CA GLN A 277 -10.74 32.58 -89.84
C GLN A 277 -10.20 31.28 -89.23
N LYS A 278 -9.20 30.65 -89.88
CA LYS A 278 -8.56 29.44 -89.36
C LYS A 278 -7.80 29.74 -88.06
N ASP A 279 -7.02 30.82 -88.03
CA ASP A 279 -6.23 31.19 -86.83
C ASP A 279 -7.14 31.49 -85.63
N VAL A 280 -8.27 32.16 -85.88
CA VAL A 280 -9.30 32.43 -84.87
C VAL A 280 -9.96 31.15 -84.38
N ASN A 281 -10.32 30.23 -85.28
CA ASN A 281 -10.96 28.96 -84.92
C ASN A 281 -10.03 28.05 -84.11
N ASP A 282 -8.75 27.98 -84.49
CA ASP A 282 -7.73 27.17 -83.79
C ASP A 282 -7.42 27.75 -82.40
N ALA A 283 -7.33 29.08 -82.28
CA ALA A 283 -7.14 29.76 -81.00
C ALA A 283 -8.35 29.57 -80.06
N LEU A 284 -9.58 29.69 -80.59
CA LEU A 284 -10.82 29.44 -79.85
C LEU A 284 -10.85 28.01 -79.31
N LYS A 285 -10.59 27.02 -80.17
CA LYS A 285 -10.53 25.61 -79.77
C LYS A 285 -9.48 25.39 -78.67
N THR A 286 -8.29 25.95 -78.84
CA THR A 286 -7.19 25.81 -77.86
C THR A 286 -7.53 26.42 -76.50
N LEU A 287 -8.19 27.58 -76.49
CA LEU A 287 -8.64 28.26 -75.26
C LEU A 287 -9.76 27.50 -74.55
N ASP A 288 -10.78 27.05 -75.28
CA ASP A 288 -11.91 26.30 -74.70
C ASP A 288 -11.50 24.88 -74.24
N ASP A 289 -10.61 24.18 -74.97
CA ASP A 289 -10.06 22.89 -74.54
C ASP A 289 -9.20 23.05 -73.26
N ALA A 290 -8.38 24.11 -73.16
CA ALA A 290 -7.57 24.38 -71.98
C ALA A 290 -8.42 24.77 -70.78
N ARG A 291 -9.46 25.58 -70.98
CA ARG A 291 -10.48 25.91 -69.97
C ARG A 291 -11.15 24.65 -69.43
N LYS A 292 -11.64 23.79 -70.33
CA LYS A 292 -12.26 22.51 -69.95
C LYS A 292 -11.29 21.60 -69.21
N THR A 293 -10.01 21.57 -69.62
CA THR A 293 -8.97 20.79 -68.94
C THR A 293 -8.77 21.24 -67.49
N LEU A 294 -8.92 22.55 -67.19
CA LEU A 294 -8.95 23.04 -65.82
C LEU A 294 -10.23 22.56 -65.09
N GLU A 295 -11.38 22.88 -65.66
CA GLU A 295 -12.71 22.66 -65.06
C GLU A 295 -13.03 21.18 -64.81
N ASP A 296 -12.54 20.24 -65.61
CA ASP A 296 -12.84 18.80 -65.44
C ASP A 296 -11.92 18.10 -64.41
N ASN A 297 -10.73 18.64 -64.12
CA ASN A 297 -9.68 17.91 -63.37
C ASN A 297 -9.26 18.54 -62.04
N TYR A 298 -9.38 19.86 -61.88
CA TYR A 298 -8.81 20.61 -60.75
C TYR A 298 -9.84 21.38 -59.92
N LYS A 299 -11.14 21.11 -60.12
CA LYS A 299 -12.18 21.53 -59.17
C LYS A 299 -11.90 21.00 -57.75
N THR A 300 -12.39 21.72 -56.75
CA THR A 300 -12.26 21.37 -55.33
C THR A 300 -13.10 20.14 -54.99
N VAL A 301 -12.51 19.21 -54.24
CA VAL A 301 -13.12 17.94 -53.84
C VAL A 301 -13.35 17.94 -52.33
N THR A 302 -14.62 17.97 -51.93
CA THR A 302 -15.09 18.04 -50.52
C THR A 302 -15.33 16.68 -49.87
N THR A 303 -15.36 15.59 -50.64
CA THR A 303 -15.93 14.30 -50.24
C THR A 303 -15.31 13.68 -48.97
N ASP A 304 -14.01 13.87 -48.73
CA ASP A 304 -13.35 13.35 -47.52
C ASP A 304 -13.51 14.27 -46.30
N LEU A 305 -13.76 15.57 -46.52
CA LEU A 305 -14.20 16.49 -45.47
C LEU A 305 -15.62 16.16 -45.02
N GLU A 306 -16.53 15.91 -45.97
CA GLU A 306 -17.92 15.48 -45.71
C GLU A 306 -17.98 14.17 -44.92
N LYS A 307 -17.17 13.16 -45.30
CA LYS A 307 -17.04 11.91 -44.53
C LYS A 307 -16.57 12.13 -43.09
N GLU A 308 -15.75 13.15 -42.83
CA GLU A 308 -15.25 13.46 -41.47
C GLU A 308 -16.25 14.30 -40.67
N ILE A 309 -16.99 15.21 -41.32
CA ILE A 309 -18.13 15.94 -40.74
C ILE A 309 -19.23 14.96 -40.33
N ASN A 310 -19.53 13.93 -41.14
CA ASN A 310 -20.61 12.97 -40.92
C ASN A 310 -20.31 11.92 -39.83
N LYS A 311 -19.18 12.03 -39.11
CA LYS A 311 -18.90 11.30 -37.86
C LYS A 311 -19.20 12.16 -36.62
N SER A 312 -19.90 13.28 -36.80
CA SER A 312 -20.16 14.29 -35.77
C SER A 312 -21.62 14.72 -35.84
N THR A 313 -22.23 14.90 -34.67
CA THR A 313 -23.66 15.16 -34.49
C THR A 313 -24.17 16.21 -35.48
N ALA A 314 -25.12 15.83 -36.33
CA ALA A 314 -25.59 16.66 -37.43
C ALA A 314 -26.11 18.03 -36.96
N GLU A 315 -25.96 19.05 -37.81
CA GLU A 315 -26.35 20.41 -37.45
C GLU A 315 -27.86 20.51 -37.20
N HIS A 316 -28.23 21.14 -36.08
CA HIS A 316 -29.60 21.19 -35.55
C HIS A 316 -30.24 19.81 -35.23
N ALA A 317 -29.47 18.72 -35.11
CA ALA A 317 -30.01 17.46 -34.61
C ALA A 317 -30.56 17.61 -33.17
N PRO A 318 -31.71 16.99 -32.84
CA PRO A 318 -32.34 17.15 -31.52
C PRO A 318 -31.61 16.40 -30.39
N ALA A 319 -30.75 15.44 -30.73
CA ALA A 319 -29.92 14.68 -29.80
C ALA A 319 -28.69 14.12 -30.53
N VAL A 320 -27.65 13.78 -29.76
CA VAL A 320 -26.49 12.99 -30.18
C VAL A 320 -26.91 11.53 -30.41
N THR A 321 -26.39 10.87 -31.44
CA THR A 321 -26.67 9.45 -31.77
C THR A 321 -25.50 8.53 -31.38
N GLU A 322 -25.71 7.21 -31.37
CA GLU A 322 -24.71 6.26 -30.85
C GLU A 322 -23.36 6.30 -31.60
N ASN A 323 -23.37 6.63 -32.89
CA ASN A 323 -22.19 6.65 -33.77
C ASN A 323 -21.49 8.02 -33.83
N ASP A 324 -22.06 9.07 -33.22
CA ASP A 324 -21.48 10.41 -33.26
C ASP A 324 -20.26 10.51 -32.34
N PHE A 325 -19.25 11.30 -32.75
CA PHE A 325 -18.06 11.54 -31.94
C PHE A 325 -18.40 12.11 -30.55
N GLU A 326 -19.45 12.92 -30.43
CA GLU A 326 -19.94 13.46 -29.16
C GLU A 326 -20.48 12.39 -28.20
N ASN A 327 -20.76 11.18 -28.66
CA ASN A 327 -21.18 10.05 -27.82
C ASN A 327 -20.00 9.27 -27.22
N THR A 328 -18.76 9.52 -27.64
CA THR A 328 -17.58 8.83 -27.10
C THR A 328 -17.34 9.20 -25.63
N PRO A 329 -16.89 8.25 -24.77
CA PRO A 329 -16.53 8.58 -23.39
C PRO A 329 -15.45 9.65 -23.31
N GLU A 330 -14.50 9.68 -24.25
CA GLU A 330 -13.46 10.70 -24.37
C GLU A 330 -14.06 12.09 -24.58
N PHE A 331 -15.03 12.26 -25.49
CA PHE A 331 -15.72 13.53 -25.66
C PHE A 331 -16.55 13.90 -24.42
N GLN A 332 -17.28 12.96 -23.83
CA GLN A 332 -18.09 13.22 -22.63
C GLN A 332 -17.22 13.57 -21.41
N ASN A 333 -16.05 12.94 -21.27
CA ASN A 333 -15.03 13.28 -20.27
C ASN A 333 -14.40 14.65 -20.52
N ALA A 334 -14.37 15.12 -21.78
CA ALA A 334 -13.93 16.46 -22.14
C ALA A 334 -15.01 17.50 -21.85
N ASP A 335 -16.22 17.33 -22.38
CA ASP A 335 -17.34 18.25 -22.15
C ASP A 335 -17.68 18.37 -20.66
N ALA A 336 -17.49 17.32 -19.85
CA ALA A 336 -17.63 17.39 -18.40
C ALA A 336 -16.62 18.33 -17.68
N LYS A 337 -15.47 18.65 -18.29
CA LYS A 337 -14.45 19.58 -17.74
C LYS A 337 -14.67 21.04 -18.18
N LYS A 338 -15.92 21.53 -18.20
CA LYS A 338 -16.22 22.93 -18.53
C LYS A 338 -15.48 23.89 -17.58
N LYS A 339 -14.74 24.83 -18.17
CA LYS A 339 -14.05 25.90 -17.42
C LYS A 339 -15.00 27.05 -17.10
N ASP A 340 -14.61 27.85 -16.13
CA ASP A 340 -15.37 29.06 -15.77
C ASP A 340 -15.04 30.16 -16.78
N GLY A 341 -16.07 30.70 -17.42
CA GLY A 341 -15.96 31.87 -18.31
C GLY A 341 -15.90 33.17 -17.51
N ALA A 342 -15.54 34.26 -18.19
CA ALA A 342 -15.43 35.59 -17.57
C ALA A 342 -16.73 36.05 -16.87
N ASP A 343 -17.89 35.64 -17.39
CA ASP A 343 -19.22 35.96 -16.86
C ASP A 343 -19.67 35.02 -15.73
N GLY A 344 -18.79 34.14 -15.22
CA GLY A 344 -19.11 33.09 -14.24
C GLY A 344 -19.87 31.89 -14.79
N ASN A 345 -20.31 31.94 -16.06
CA ASN A 345 -20.96 30.81 -16.74
C ASN A 345 -19.94 29.74 -17.14
N LYS A 346 -20.33 28.47 -17.09
CA LYS A 346 -19.50 27.35 -17.56
C LYS A 346 -19.43 27.32 -19.09
N VAL A 347 -18.20 27.40 -19.62
CA VAL A 347 -17.90 27.34 -21.05
C VAL A 347 -17.09 26.08 -21.38
N ASP A 348 -17.10 25.67 -22.65
CA ASP A 348 -16.35 24.50 -23.11
C ASP A 348 -14.85 24.63 -22.82
N ASN A 349 -14.19 23.49 -22.59
CA ASN A 349 -12.73 23.44 -22.52
C ASN A 349 -12.12 23.74 -23.90
N ASP A 350 -10.82 24.04 -23.94
CA ASP A 350 -10.16 24.50 -25.16
C ASP A 350 -10.11 23.44 -26.28
N ASP A 351 -10.02 22.14 -25.97
CA ASP A 351 -10.06 21.06 -26.96
C ASP A 351 -11.47 20.88 -27.55
N VAL A 352 -12.51 20.89 -26.70
CA VAL A 352 -13.93 20.82 -27.12
C VAL A 352 -14.32 22.05 -27.93
N LYS A 353 -13.80 23.24 -27.56
CA LYS A 353 -13.99 24.45 -28.35
C LYS A 353 -13.27 24.36 -29.69
N ALA A 354 -12.00 23.97 -29.72
CA ALA A 354 -11.23 23.81 -30.96
C ALA A 354 -11.89 22.80 -31.92
N TYR A 355 -12.46 21.72 -31.38
CA TYR A 355 -13.27 20.76 -32.13
C TYR A 355 -14.54 21.39 -32.73
N LYS A 356 -15.34 22.12 -31.93
CA LYS A 356 -16.56 22.79 -32.41
C LYS A 356 -16.24 23.88 -33.44
N ASP A 357 -15.19 24.67 -33.22
CA ASP A 357 -14.69 25.68 -34.16
C ASP A 357 -14.27 25.04 -35.51
N ALA A 358 -13.52 23.92 -35.46
CA ALA A 358 -13.06 23.20 -36.65
C ALA A 358 -14.23 22.55 -37.41
N LEU A 359 -15.20 21.97 -36.72
CA LEU A 359 -16.39 21.37 -37.31
C LEU A 359 -17.28 22.43 -37.99
N ALA A 360 -17.48 23.59 -37.36
CA ALA A 360 -18.21 24.71 -37.94
C ALA A 360 -17.51 25.26 -39.20
N LYS A 361 -16.18 25.44 -39.16
CA LYS A 361 -15.39 25.84 -40.33
C LYS A 361 -15.49 24.81 -41.47
N ALA A 362 -15.42 23.53 -41.14
CA ALA A 362 -15.54 22.44 -42.12
C ALA A 362 -16.92 22.44 -42.81
N ARG A 363 -18.00 22.56 -42.04
CA ARG A 363 -19.37 22.66 -42.57
C ARG A 363 -19.57 23.88 -43.45
N LYS A 364 -19.07 25.05 -43.03
CA LYS A 364 -19.15 26.28 -43.82
C LYS A 364 -18.45 26.14 -45.18
N LEU A 365 -17.24 25.60 -45.22
CA LEU A 365 -16.52 25.38 -46.48
C LEU A 365 -17.23 24.36 -47.39
N ALA A 366 -17.80 23.28 -46.84
CA ALA A 366 -18.60 22.34 -47.63
C ALA A 366 -19.87 23.00 -48.20
N GLN A 367 -20.51 23.90 -47.45
CA GLN A 367 -21.64 24.70 -47.95
C GLN A 367 -21.23 25.69 -49.04
N ASP A 368 -20.08 26.37 -48.89
CA ASP A 368 -19.59 27.37 -49.84
C ASP A 368 -19.22 26.74 -51.19
N ASN A 369 -18.76 25.49 -51.20
CA ASN A 369 -18.53 24.68 -52.40
C ASN A 369 -19.83 24.34 -53.19
N ALA A 370 -21.00 24.61 -52.61
CA ALA A 370 -22.29 24.45 -53.28
C ALA A 370 -22.90 25.80 -53.77
N SER A 371 -22.18 26.92 -53.63
CA SER A 371 -22.64 28.23 -54.13
C SER A 371 -22.80 28.24 -55.65
N GLN A 372 -23.61 29.17 -56.17
CA GLN A 372 -23.68 29.48 -57.60
C GLN A 372 -22.63 30.52 -58.03
N THR A 373 -22.04 31.26 -57.07
CA THR A 373 -20.91 32.15 -57.32
C THR A 373 -19.62 31.34 -57.35
N LEU A 374 -18.80 31.47 -58.40
CA LEU A 374 -17.55 30.70 -58.48
C LEU A 374 -16.51 31.20 -57.47
N SER A 375 -16.47 32.51 -57.22
CA SER A 375 -15.57 33.10 -56.21
C SER A 375 -15.83 32.61 -54.78
N ASP A 376 -17.08 32.30 -54.41
CA ASP A 376 -17.44 31.71 -53.10
C ASP A 376 -16.82 30.32 -52.87
N HIS A 377 -16.61 29.54 -53.94
CA HIS A 377 -16.12 28.17 -53.81
C HIS A 377 -14.74 28.16 -53.11
N PRO A 378 -14.50 27.27 -52.13
CA PRO A 378 -13.21 27.14 -51.48
C PRO A 378 -12.17 26.55 -52.42
N THR A 379 -10.90 26.87 -52.18
CA THR A 379 -9.76 26.14 -52.78
C THR A 379 -9.60 24.77 -52.11
N GLN A 380 -8.98 23.83 -52.81
CA GLN A 380 -8.62 22.52 -52.24
C GLN A 380 -7.79 22.68 -50.97
N LYS A 381 -6.88 23.67 -50.93
CA LYS A 381 -6.09 23.96 -49.72
C LYS A 381 -6.98 24.22 -48.51
N GLN A 382 -8.04 25.02 -48.65
CA GLN A 382 -8.93 25.34 -47.53
C GLN A 382 -9.71 24.11 -47.04
N ILE A 383 -10.07 23.19 -47.93
CA ILE A 383 -10.69 21.91 -47.60
C ILE A 383 -9.70 20.99 -46.86
N ASP A 384 -8.50 20.82 -47.39
CA ASP A 384 -7.49 19.91 -46.83
C ASP A 384 -6.97 20.42 -45.46
N ASP A 385 -6.76 21.74 -45.33
CA ASP A 385 -6.47 22.41 -44.05
C ASP A 385 -7.58 22.17 -43.01
N ALA A 386 -8.86 22.20 -43.43
CA ALA A 386 -10.00 22.00 -42.53
C ALA A 386 -10.19 20.52 -42.13
N LEU A 387 -9.93 19.59 -43.06
CA LEU A 387 -9.95 18.16 -42.80
C LEU A 387 -8.87 17.76 -41.80
N GLU A 388 -7.65 18.28 -41.98
CA GLU A 388 -6.55 18.02 -41.04
C GLU A 388 -6.84 18.64 -39.66
N ALA A 389 -7.38 19.86 -39.59
CA ALA A 389 -7.76 20.51 -38.33
C ALA A 389 -8.85 19.74 -37.57
N LEU A 390 -9.90 19.27 -38.27
CA LEU A 390 -10.99 18.49 -37.66
C LEU A 390 -10.48 17.12 -37.18
N LYS A 391 -9.66 16.41 -37.96
CA LYS A 391 -9.00 15.16 -37.54
C LYS A 391 -8.13 15.37 -36.29
N LYS A 392 -7.30 16.44 -36.25
CA LYS A 392 -6.45 16.79 -35.10
C LYS A 392 -7.25 17.10 -33.84
N ALA A 393 -8.34 17.87 -33.94
CA ALA A 393 -9.16 18.23 -32.78
C ALA A 393 -9.87 17.01 -32.17
N LYS A 394 -10.40 16.10 -33.01
CA LYS A 394 -10.94 14.81 -32.53
C LYS A 394 -9.84 13.98 -31.85
N GLN A 395 -8.65 13.88 -32.45
CA GLN A 395 -7.53 13.13 -31.87
C GLN A 395 -7.08 13.68 -30.51
N ALA A 396 -7.01 15.01 -30.34
CA ALA A 396 -6.63 15.64 -29.07
C ALA A 396 -7.59 15.25 -27.93
N ILE A 397 -8.91 15.26 -28.20
CA ILE A 397 -9.94 14.77 -27.27
C ILE A 397 -9.75 13.27 -27.00
N THR A 398 -9.61 12.46 -28.06
CA THR A 398 -9.45 10.99 -27.94
C THR A 398 -8.19 10.60 -27.15
N GLU A 399 -7.11 11.37 -27.20
CA GLU A 399 -5.87 11.07 -26.48
C GLU A 399 -5.81 11.66 -25.07
N GLY A 400 -6.30 12.88 -24.86
CA GLY A 400 -6.22 13.61 -23.59
C GLY A 400 -7.30 13.26 -22.55
N TYR A 401 -8.40 12.64 -22.96
CA TYR A 401 -9.60 12.48 -22.12
C TYR A 401 -10.07 11.02 -21.95
N LYS A 402 -9.17 10.05 -22.22
CA LYS A 402 -9.38 8.62 -21.96
C LYS A 402 -9.81 8.38 -20.51
N THR A 403 -10.81 7.52 -20.30
CA THR A 403 -11.26 7.14 -18.97
C THR A 403 -10.14 6.45 -18.19
N ASP A 404 -9.72 7.03 -17.08
CA ASP A 404 -8.83 6.39 -16.11
C ASP A 404 -9.62 5.33 -15.35
N VAL A 405 -9.74 4.18 -16.01
CA VAL A 405 -10.27 3.00 -15.36
C VAL A 405 -9.37 2.52 -14.24
N GLU A 406 -8.08 2.89 -14.11
CA GLU A 406 -7.16 2.39 -13.05
C GLU A 406 -7.53 2.81 -11.62
N LYS A 407 -8.24 3.94 -11.41
CA LYS A 407 -8.79 4.26 -10.07
C LYS A 407 -10.05 3.46 -9.73
N LEU A 408 -10.87 3.13 -10.73
CA LEU A 408 -11.86 2.07 -10.58
C LEU A 408 -11.10 0.76 -10.33
N LYS A 409 -10.06 0.48 -11.13
CA LYS A 409 -9.05 -0.59 -11.10
C LYS A 409 -8.17 -0.63 -9.86
N GLN A 410 -8.64 -0.22 -8.68
CA GLN A 410 -7.85 -0.30 -7.43
C GLN A 410 -8.58 -0.68 -6.12
N ALA A 411 -9.89 -0.96 -6.09
CA ALA A 411 -10.64 -1.10 -4.83
C ALA A 411 -11.45 -2.42 -4.58
N LYS A 412 -11.45 -3.41 -5.50
CA LYS A 412 -12.03 -4.79 -5.45
C LYS A 412 -10.99 -5.78 -5.09
N GLN A 413 -9.78 -5.60 -5.62
CA GLN A 413 -8.64 -6.25 -5.01
C GLN A 413 -8.53 -5.79 -3.55
N TYR A 414 -8.79 -4.51 -3.26
CA TYR A 414 -8.99 -4.09 -1.87
C TYR A 414 -10.26 -4.69 -1.24
N ALA A 415 -11.42 -4.72 -1.90
CA ALA A 415 -12.65 -5.22 -1.25
C ALA A 415 -12.59 -6.72 -0.97
N GLU A 416 -12.33 -7.56 -1.98
CA GLU A 416 -12.16 -9.01 -1.90
C GLU A 416 -10.95 -9.42 -1.05
N ASP A 417 -9.74 -8.95 -1.40
CA ASP A 417 -8.51 -9.48 -0.78
C ASP A 417 -8.21 -8.85 0.59
N VAL A 418 -8.82 -7.71 0.92
CA VAL A 418 -8.50 -6.92 2.13
C VAL A 418 -9.73 -6.62 2.99
N PHE A 419 -10.81 -6.04 2.43
CA PHE A 419 -11.98 -5.64 3.21
C PHE A 419 -12.80 -6.83 3.72
N LYS A 420 -13.04 -7.87 2.89
CA LYS A 420 -13.73 -9.10 3.32
C LYS A 420 -12.99 -9.88 4.41
N LYS A 421 -11.72 -9.54 4.67
CA LYS A 421 -10.92 -10.13 5.76
C LYS A 421 -10.97 -9.34 7.07
N THR A 422 -11.47 -8.10 7.08
CA THR A 422 -11.48 -7.29 8.31
C THR A 422 -12.45 -7.87 9.35
N PRO A 423 -12.27 -7.54 10.64
CA PRO A 423 -13.21 -7.95 11.69
C PRO A 423 -14.63 -7.48 11.41
N GLU A 424 -14.79 -6.25 10.91
CA GLU A 424 -16.11 -5.63 10.75
C GLU A 424 -16.96 -6.36 9.68
N TYR A 425 -16.36 -6.78 8.56
CA TYR A 425 -17.03 -7.62 7.57
C TYR A 425 -17.33 -9.04 8.11
N LYS A 426 -16.40 -9.65 8.85
CA LYS A 426 -16.59 -10.97 9.49
C LYS A 426 -17.71 -10.94 10.54
N ASN A 427 -17.77 -9.88 11.35
CA ASN A 427 -18.81 -9.63 12.34
C ASN A 427 -20.18 -9.48 11.64
N ALA A 428 -20.27 -8.67 10.58
CA ALA A 428 -21.49 -8.55 9.78
C ALA A 428 -21.93 -9.90 9.18
N THR A 429 -20.98 -10.72 8.72
CA THR A 429 -21.27 -12.06 8.17
C THR A 429 -21.83 -12.99 9.24
N ALA A 430 -21.20 -13.07 10.42
CA ALA A 430 -21.70 -13.87 11.53
C ALA A 430 -23.10 -13.42 12.01
N ILE A 431 -23.38 -12.11 12.02
CA ILE A 431 -24.71 -11.55 12.34
C ILE A 431 -25.75 -11.88 11.26
N LYS A 432 -25.36 -11.93 9.98
CA LYS A 432 -26.21 -12.39 8.88
C LYS A 432 -26.49 -13.89 8.96
N ASP A 433 -25.54 -14.70 9.45
CA ASP A 433 -25.72 -16.15 9.53
C ASP A 433 -26.48 -16.60 10.80
N ASP A 434 -26.48 -15.79 11.87
CA ASP A 434 -27.33 -15.97 13.06
C ASP A 434 -28.74 -15.37 12.84
N ALA A 435 -29.71 -16.24 12.54
CA ALA A 435 -31.11 -15.87 12.35
C ALA A 435 -31.81 -15.32 13.60
N ASN A 436 -31.24 -15.49 14.80
CA ASN A 436 -31.80 -14.95 16.05
C ASN A 436 -31.26 -13.55 16.38
N ASN A 437 -30.29 -13.05 15.61
CA ASN A 437 -29.67 -11.77 15.88
C ASN A 437 -30.61 -10.60 15.54
N ALA A 438 -30.79 -9.65 16.45
CA ALA A 438 -31.64 -8.48 16.20
C ALA A 438 -31.16 -7.61 15.01
N LYS A 439 -29.89 -7.75 14.57
CA LYS A 439 -29.35 -7.10 13.37
C LYS A 439 -29.34 -7.99 12.11
N HIS A 440 -29.83 -9.24 12.16
CA HIS A 440 -29.79 -10.22 11.07
C HIS A 440 -30.22 -9.65 9.71
N GLU A 441 -31.45 -9.12 9.62
CA GLU A 441 -31.96 -8.51 8.38
C GLU A 441 -31.11 -7.33 7.90
N GLN A 442 -30.57 -6.52 8.82
CA GLN A 442 -29.81 -5.33 8.48
C GLN A 442 -28.42 -5.69 7.93
N ALA A 443 -27.74 -6.65 8.56
CA ALA A 443 -26.51 -7.25 8.03
C ALA A 443 -26.75 -7.95 6.69
N GLY A 444 -27.89 -8.65 6.54
CA GLY A 444 -28.34 -9.23 5.28
C GLY A 444 -28.54 -8.21 4.16
N LYS A 445 -29.02 -7.00 4.47
CA LYS A 445 -29.20 -5.89 3.50
C LYS A 445 -27.88 -5.14 3.22
N ASP A 446 -27.01 -5.01 4.21
CA ASP A 446 -25.75 -4.26 4.08
C ASP A 446 -24.63 -5.05 3.44
N LEU A 447 -24.50 -6.34 3.77
CA LEU A 447 -23.76 -7.27 2.94
C LEU A 447 -24.49 -7.41 1.60
N GLY A 448 -25.79 -7.66 1.62
CA GLY A 448 -26.64 -7.65 0.41
C GLY A 448 -26.58 -8.94 -0.40
N ASP A 449 -27.09 -8.84 -1.63
CA ASP A 449 -27.25 -9.97 -2.55
C ASP A 449 -26.53 -9.70 -3.88
N ALA A 450 -25.64 -10.65 -4.16
CA ALA A 450 -24.88 -10.77 -5.37
C ALA A 450 -25.76 -10.80 -6.64
N THR A 451 -26.62 -11.79 -6.78
CA THR A 451 -27.46 -11.99 -7.97
C THR A 451 -28.42 -10.82 -8.24
N LYS A 452 -28.84 -10.11 -7.19
CA LYS A 452 -29.83 -9.01 -7.25
C LYS A 452 -29.20 -7.62 -7.32
N GLN A 453 -27.86 -7.54 -7.29
CA GLN A 453 -27.10 -6.30 -7.30
C GLN A 453 -27.42 -5.31 -6.14
N THR A 454 -27.59 -5.81 -4.91
CA THR A 454 -27.95 -5.03 -3.71
C THR A 454 -26.89 -5.07 -2.59
N GLY A 455 -26.79 -4.01 -1.78
CA GLY A 455 -25.86 -3.91 -0.64
C GLY A 455 -24.38 -3.75 -1.04
N PHE A 456 -23.46 -4.09 -0.14
CA PHE A 456 -22.01 -4.16 -0.40
C PHE A 456 -21.75 -5.14 -1.54
N GLU A 457 -22.15 -6.42 -1.39
CA GLU A 457 -22.21 -7.51 -2.39
C GLU A 457 -23.04 -7.19 -3.64
N GLY A 458 -23.57 -5.96 -3.75
CA GLY A 458 -24.33 -5.41 -4.86
C GLY A 458 -23.51 -4.61 -5.88
N GLN A 459 -22.17 -4.75 -5.89
CA GLN A 459 -21.29 -3.82 -6.61
C GLN A 459 -20.22 -4.43 -7.57
N ILE A 460 -19.29 -5.39 -7.25
CA ILE A 460 -18.17 -6.02 -8.09
C ILE A 460 -18.64 -6.06 -9.48
N ALA A 461 -19.79 -6.68 -9.69
CA ALA A 461 -20.29 -7.11 -10.96
C ALA A 461 -21.45 -6.27 -11.50
N LYS A 462 -21.91 -5.19 -10.85
CA LYS A 462 -22.27 -3.98 -11.62
C LYS A 462 -21.02 -3.44 -12.32
N ILE A 463 -19.94 -3.47 -11.57
CA ILE A 463 -18.63 -2.91 -11.89
C ILE A 463 -17.81 -3.85 -12.78
N ALA A 464 -18.07 -5.17 -12.79
CA ALA A 464 -17.38 -6.24 -13.52
C ALA A 464 -18.10 -6.49 -14.83
N GLU A 465 -19.44 -6.40 -14.82
CA GLU A 465 -20.24 -6.07 -16.00
C GLU A 465 -19.68 -4.83 -16.71
N LYS A 466 -19.55 -3.69 -16.01
CA LYS A 466 -18.89 -2.46 -16.48
C LYS A 466 -17.35 -2.55 -16.67
N LEU A 467 -16.77 -3.74 -16.52
CA LEU A 467 -15.33 -4.07 -16.73
C LEU A 467 -15.15 -4.87 -18.03
N ASN A 468 -16.15 -5.70 -18.34
CA ASN A 468 -16.17 -6.54 -19.54
C ASN A 468 -16.24 -5.68 -20.81
N ASP A 469 -16.91 -4.53 -20.73
CA ASP A 469 -16.83 -3.45 -21.71
C ASP A 469 -16.55 -2.10 -21.03
N THR A 470 -15.31 -1.63 -21.13
CA THR A 470 -14.92 -0.28 -20.69
C THR A 470 -15.02 0.77 -21.80
N SER A 471 -15.34 0.39 -23.04
CA SER A 471 -15.37 1.29 -24.21
C SER A 471 -16.54 2.28 -24.21
N LYS A 472 -17.55 2.03 -23.35
CA LYS A 472 -18.70 2.91 -23.11
C LYS A 472 -18.71 3.52 -21.70
N LEU A 473 -17.58 3.50 -21.00
CA LEU A 473 -17.50 3.91 -19.58
C LEU A 473 -16.88 5.30 -19.41
N THR A 474 -17.61 6.22 -18.80
CA THR A 474 -17.11 7.58 -18.50
C THR A 474 -16.31 7.65 -17.20
N GLN A 475 -15.43 8.65 -17.06
CA GLN A 475 -14.74 8.95 -15.81
C GLN A 475 -15.72 9.29 -14.67
N ARG A 476 -16.87 9.90 -15.01
CA ARG A 476 -17.92 10.22 -14.05
C ARG A 476 -18.60 8.97 -13.48
N GLU A 477 -18.85 7.95 -14.30
CA GLU A 477 -19.29 6.64 -13.82
C GLU A 477 -18.21 5.96 -12.97
N VAL A 478 -16.94 6.01 -13.40
CA VAL A 478 -15.81 5.51 -12.61
C VAL A 478 -15.85 6.11 -11.19
N ASP A 479 -15.81 7.43 -11.07
CA ASP A 479 -15.70 8.08 -9.76
C ASP A 479 -16.96 7.85 -8.91
N ALA A 480 -18.14 7.75 -9.54
CA ALA A 480 -19.39 7.40 -8.87
C ALA A 480 -19.38 5.97 -8.32
N LEU A 481 -18.90 4.98 -9.09
CA LEU A 481 -18.83 3.58 -8.67
C LEU A 481 -17.78 3.37 -7.56
N VAL A 482 -16.62 4.04 -7.63
CA VAL A 482 -15.65 4.09 -6.52
C VAL A 482 -16.29 4.66 -5.25
N LYS A 483 -17.09 5.73 -5.38
CA LYS A 483 -17.77 6.36 -4.25
C LYS A 483 -18.83 5.44 -3.62
N GLN A 484 -19.61 4.73 -4.43
CA GLN A 484 -20.65 3.81 -3.94
C GLN A 484 -20.06 2.59 -3.21
N LEU A 485 -18.95 2.00 -3.70
CA LEU A 485 -18.20 1.00 -2.90
C LEU A 485 -17.83 1.59 -1.53
N LYS A 486 -17.18 2.76 -1.51
CA LYS A 486 -16.59 3.31 -0.29
C LYS A 486 -17.66 3.68 0.75
N ILE A 487 -18.86 4.05 0.29
CA ILE A 487 -20.04 4.22 1.17
C ILE A 487 -20.45 2.89 1.79
N ALA A 488 -20.58 1.81 1.01
CA ALA A 488 -20.92 0.48 1.53
C ALA A 488 -19.85 -0.08 2.49
N GLN A 489 -18.57 0.07 2.15
CA GLN A 489 -17.44 -0.27 3.04
C GLN A 489 -17.50 0.52 4.35
N LYS A 490 -17.70 1.84 4.28
CA LYS A 490 -17.81 2.67 5.49
C LYS A 490 -19.01 2.27 6.35
N LYS A 491 -20.16 1.96 5.75
CA LYS A 491 -21.34 1.50 6.51
C LYS A 491 -21.03 0.22 7.28
N ILE A 492 -20.44 -0.79 6.62
CA ILE A 492 -20.04 -2.03 7.30
C ILE A 492 -19.00 -1.77 8.39
N ALA A 493 -17.97 -0.97 8.10
CA ALA A 493 -16.92 -0.63 9.05
C ALA A 493 -17.42 0.19 10.26
N ASP A 494 -18.53 0.94 10.11
CA ASP A 494 -19.10 1.72 11.21
C ASP A 494 -20.14 0.96 12.05
N GLU A 495 -20.99 0.13 11.44
CA GLU A 495 -22.13 -0.50 12.14
C GLU A 495 -21.83 -1.86 12.79
N TYR A 496 -20.72 -2.51 12.42
CA TYR A 496 -20.36 -3.89 12.83
C TYR A 496 -18.97 -3.97 13.51
N LYS A 497 -18.53 -2.90 14.18
CA LYS A 497 -17.28 -2.86 14.96
C LYS A 497 -17.26 -3.90 16.08
N THR A 498 -16.08 -4.46 16.34
CA THR A 498 -15.84 -5.33 17.50
C THR A 498 -16.04 -4.53 18.81
N ASN A 499 -17.03 -4.91 19.60
CA ASN A 499 -17.41 -4.30 20.87
C ASN A 499 -16.81 -5.08 22.06
N VAL A 500 -15.81 -4.48 22.72
CA VAL A 500 -15.17 -5.03 23.92
C VAL A 500 -15.82 -4.56 25.24
N THR A 501 -16.91 -3.80 25.22
CA THR A 501 -17.51 -3.26 26.46
C THR A 501 -17.91 -4.36 27.47
N PRO A 502 -18.57 -5.47 27.08
CA PRO A 502 -18.92 -6.53 28.03
C PRO A 502 -17.68 -7.24 28.62
N LEU A 503 -16.64 -7.44 27.82
CA LEU A 503 -15.36 -8.00 28.27
C LEU A 503 -14.59 -7.03 29.18
N SER A 504 -14.65 -5.73 28.89
CA SER A 504 -14.01 -4.67 29.69
C SER A 504 -14.70 -4.48 31.05
N ASN A 505 -16.01 -4.71 31.11
CA ASN A 505 -16.73 -4.74 32.38
C ASN A 505 -16.34 -5.99 33.20
N GLU A 506 -16.33 -7.18 32.57
CA GLU A 506 -15.93 -8.43 33.24
C GLU A 506 -14.48 -8.40 33.78
N VAL A 507 -13.55 -7.83 33.00
CA VAL A 507 -12.14 -7.66 33.39
C VAL A 507 -11.97 -6.57 34.46
N GLY A 508 -12.84 -5.56 34.48
CA GLY A 508 -12.81 -4.47 35.46
C GLY A 508 -13.63 -4.73 36.73
N ASP A 509 -14.15 -5.95 36.92
CA ASP A 509 -15.16 -6.32 37.92
C ASP A 509 -16.32 -5.31 37.98
N LYS A 510 -17.07 -5.20 36.88
CA LYS A 510 -18.23 -4.33 36.71
C LYS A 510 -19.47 -5.07 36.22
N ASP A 511 -20.63 -4.55 36.58
CA ASP A 511 -21.93 -5.05 36.12
C ASP A 511 -22.21 -4.74 34.64
N ALA A 512 -23.40 -5.11 34.14
CA ALA A 512 -23.81 -4.83 32.76
C ALA A 512 -24.01 -3.32 32.48
N GLN A 513 -24.10 -2.50 33.53
CA GLN A 513 -24.29 -1.06 33.54
C GLN A 513 -22.97 -0.29 33.72
N GLY A 514 -21.84 -1.00 33.85
CA GLY A 514 -20.50 -0.44 34.02
C GLY A 514 -20.18 0.05 35.44
N GLN A 515 -21.03 -0.23 36.43
CA GLN A 515 -20.79 0.09 37.84
C GLN A 515 -19.86 -0.95 38.48
N PRO A 516 -18.97 -0.58 39.42
CA PRO A 516 -18.10 -1.53 40.09
C PRO A 516 -18.88 -2.55 40.93
N VAL A 517 -18.62 -3.84 40.68
CA VAL A 517 -19.04 -4.92 41.59
C VAL A 517 -18.15 -4.85 42.84
N THR A 518 -18.77 -4.91 44.01
CA THR A 518 -18.08 -4.84 45.30
C THR A 518 -18.58 -5.97 46.20
N PRO A 519 -17.71 -6.84 46.75
CA PRO A 519 -16.27 -6.90 46.54
C PRO A 519 -15.88 -7.25 45.09
N LYS A 520 -14.64 -6.96 44.70
CA LYS A 520 -14.06 -7.48 43.44
C LYS A 520 -13.95 -9.00 43.48
N PHE A 521 -13.72 -9.64 42.32
CA PHE A 521 -13.55 -11.09 42.26
C PHE A 521 -12.33 -11.57 43.07
N GLU A 522 -11.20 -10.85 43.01
CA GLU A 522 -10.02 -11.18 43.84
C GLU A 522 -10.23 -10.87 45.34
N GLU A 523 -11.24 -10.07 45.67
CA GLU A 523 -11.64 -9.76 47.04
C GLU A 523 -12.74 -10.72 47.55
N SER A 524 -13.23 -11.63 46.70
CA SER A 524 -14.29 -12.58 47.02
C SER A 524 -13.84 -13.68 48.00
N ILE A 525 -14.81 -14.28 48.69
CA ILE A 525 -14.55 -15.38 49.62
C ILE A 525 -14.05 -16.66 48.91
N PRO A 526 -14.60 -17.10 47.76
CA PRO A 526 -14.07 -18.27 47.05
C PRO A 526 -12.62 -18.08 46.56
N TYR A 527 -12.26 -16.90 46.07
CA TYR A 527 -10.88 -16.61 45.66
C TYR A 527 -9.90 -16.66 46.85
N LYS A 528 -10.29 -16.10 48.00
CA LYS A 528 -9.52 -16.17 49.26
C LYS A 528 -9.36 -17.61 49.77
N ASN A 529 -10.46 -18.38 49.80
CA ASN A 529 -10.45 -19.80 50.16
C ASN A 529 -9.51 -20.59 49.23
N ALA A 530 -9.55 -20.34 47.91
CA ALA A 530 -8.64 -20.96 46.94
C ALA A 530 -7.16 -20.58 47.18
N LEU A 531 -6.89 -19.32 47.54
CA LEU A 531 -5.53 -18.86 47.83
C LEU A 531 -4.95 -19.49 49.09
N GLU A 532 -5.73 -19.64 50.17
CA GLU A 532 -5.30 -20.41 51.36
C GLU A 532 -5.06 -21.89 51.01
N LYS A 533 -5.94 -22.53 50.22
CA LYS A 533 -5.76 -23.93 49.78
C LYS A 533 -4.48 -24.11 48.96
N LYS A 534 -4.22 -23.22 47.99
CA LYS A 534 -2.95 -23.19 47.22
C LYS A 534 -1.73 -23.08 48.15
N ASN A 535 -1.78 -22.19 49.15
CA ASN A 535 -0.67 -22.01 50.09
C ASN A 535 -0.46 -23.23 51.01
N ALA A 536 -1.51 -24.04 51.22
CA ALA A 536 -1.44 -25.35 51.89
C ALA A 536 -0.99 -26.51 50.95
N GLY A 537 -0.65 -26.23 49.69
CA GLY A 537 -0.15 -27.21 48.71
C GLY A 537 -1.21 -27.85 47.82
N ASP A 538 -2.45 -27.37 47.83
CA ASP A 538 -3.55 -27.91 47.02
C ASP A 538 -3.31 -27.69 45.51
N THR A 539 -3.27 -28.78 44.74
CA THR A 539 -2.97 -28.77 43.30
C THR A 539 -4.14 -28.31 42.44
N ASP A 540 -5.38 -28.53 42.86
CA ASP A 540 -6.59 -28.12 42.14
C ASP A 540 -6.81 -26.60 42.29
N ALA A 541 -6.67 -26.08 43.51
CA ALA A 541 -6.66 -24.65 43.77
C ALA A 541 -5.53 -23.94 43.03
N THR A 542 -4.32 -24.54 43.01
CA THR A 542 -3.18 -24.02 42.23
C THR A 542 -3.50 -23.96 40.73
N SER A 543 -4.13 -25.00 40.18
CA SER A 543 -4.49 -25.05 38.75
C SER A 543 -5.57 -24.04 38.37
N LYS A 544 -6.65 -23.95 39.16
CA LYS A 544 -7.78 -23.05 38.89
C LYS A 544 -7.40 -21.58 39.01
N LEU A 545 -6.61 -21.21 40.03
CA LEU A 545 -6.04 -19.87 40.15
C LEU A 545 -5.11 -19.51 38.99
N LYS A 546 -4.35 -20.48 38.44
CA LYS A 546 -3.52 -20.24 37.26
C LYS A 546 -4.38 -19.99 36.02
N ASP A 547 -5.39 -20.83 35.76
CA ASP A 547 -6.22 -20.67 34.57
C ASP A 547 -6.98 -19.33 34.56
N TYR A 548 -7.53 -18.91 35.71
CA TYR A 548 -8.11 -17.57 35.88
C TYR A 548 -7.13 -16.46 35.49
N ASN A 549 -5.89 -16.50 35.99
CA ASN A 549 -4.87 -15.49 35.67
C ASN A 549 -4.49 -15.50 34.18
N ASP A 550 -4.37 -16.69 33.57
CA ASP A 550 -4.11 -16.82 32.13
C ASP A 550 -5.28 -16.26 31.29
N LYS A 551 -6.54 -16.53 31.68
CA LYS A 551 -7.74 -15.98 30.99
C LYS A 551 -7.85 -14.48 31.15
N LEU A 552 -7.63 -13.95 32.36
CA LEU A 552 -7.68 -12.52 32.66
C LEU A 552 -6.65 -11.77 31.81
N LYS A 553 -5.41 -12.26 31.77
CA LYS A 553 -4.34 -11.69 30.94
C LYS A 553 -4.68 -11.73 29.44
N ALA A 554 -5.20 -12.85 28.95
CA ALA A 554 -5.64 -12.98 27.56
C ALA A 554 -6.77 -12.00 27.21
N ALA A 555 -7.74 -11.81 28.11
CA ALA A 555 -8.82 -10.83 27.95
C ALA A 555 -8.29 -9.38 27.94
N GLN A 556 -7.38 -9.03 28.86
CA GLN A 556 -6.74 -7.71 28.91
C GLN A 556 -6.01 -7.37 27.59
N ASP A 557 -5.25 -8.33 27.05
CA ASP A 557 -4.49 -8.15 25.81
C ASP A 557 -5.41 -8.11 24.58
N LEU A 558 -6.56 -8.78 24.62
CA LEU A 558 -7.58 -8.67 23.56
C LEU A 558 -8.28 -7.31 23.57
N ILE A 559 -8.67 -6.80 24.74
CA ILE A 559 -9.23 -5.44 24.91
C ILE A 559 -8.24 -4.41 24.37
N ASN A 560 -6.97 -4.52 24.76
CA ASN A 560 -5.92 -3.60 24.30
C ASN A 560 -5.73 -3.64 22.78
N LYS A 561 -5.79 -4.82 22.14
CA LYS A 561 -5.71 -4.95 20.66
C LYS A 561 -6.91 -4.40 19.91
N VAL A 562 -8.09 -4.26 20.53
CA VAL A 562 -9.28 -3.64 19.92
C VAL A 562 -9.27 -2.13 20.12
N ASN A 563 -8.96 -1.66 21.32
CA ASN A 563 -8.96 -0.24 21.66
C ASN A 563 -7.74 0.51 21.11
N ASN A 564 -6.57 -0.14 21.07
CA ASN A 564 -5.31 0.38 20.53
C ASN A 564 -4.80 -0.57 19.42
N PRO A 565 -5.48 -0.64 18.25
CA PRO A 565 -5.10 -1.54 17.18
C PRO A 565 -3.79 -1.09 16.52
N ASP A 566 -2.84 -2.01 16.32
CA ASP A 566 -1.63 -1.76 15.53
C ASP A 566 -2.01 -1.32 14.12
N PRO A 567 -1.62 -0.11 13.66
CA PRO A 567 -1.97 0.40 12.34
C PRO A 567 -1.32 -0.36 11.18
N ASN A 568 -0.41 -1.30 11.46
CA ASN A 568 0.26 -2.17 10.48
C ASN A 568 -0.23 -3.62 10.52
N ALA A 569 -1.04 -4.01 11.51
CA ALA A 569 -1.61 -5.36 11.59
C ALA A 569 -2.51 -5.64 10.39
N LYS A 570 -2.45 -6.86 9.84
CA LYS A 570 -3.32 -7.23 8.72
C LYS A 570 -4.79 -7.24 9.16
N PRO A 571 -5.75 -6.99 8.25
CA PRO A 571 -7.17 -7.14 8.54
C PRO A 571 -7.54 -8.48 9.18
N GLU A 572 -6.91 -9.57 8.72
CA GLU A 572 -7.12 -10.91 9.25
C GLU A 572 -6.55 -11.15 10.67
N ASP A 573 -5.57 -10.35 11.12
CA ASP A 573 -4.90 -10.48 12.42
C ASP A 573 -5.58 -9.64 13.53
N ARG A 574 -6.53 -8.76 13.18
CA ARG A 574 -7.28 -7.90 14.13
C ARG A 574 -8.42 -8.68 14.82
N PRO A 575 -8.75 -8.42 16.11
CA PRO A 575 -9.77 -9.22 16.82
C PRO A 575 -11.20 -9.05 16.31
N THR A 576 -11.88 -10.18 16.12
CA THR A 576 -13.32 -10.31 15.78
C THR A 576 -14.20 -10.32 17.03
N GLN A 577 -15.50 -10.04 16.87
CA GLN A 577 -16.48 -10.12 17.97
C GLN A 577 -16.51 -11.52 18.60
N LYS A 578 -16.49 -12.57 17.78
CA LYS A 578 -16.47 -13.96 18.26
C LYS A 578 -15.31 -14.23 19.24
N GLN A 579 -14.12 -13.69 18.98
CA GLN A 579 -12.97 -13.85 19.88
C GLN A 579 -13.13 -13.08 21.20
N VAL A 580 -13.86 -11.96 21.19
CA VAL A 580 -14.22 -11.20 22.40
C VAL A 580 -15.26 -11.97 23.23
N ASP A 581 -16.28 -12.50 22.59
CA ASP A 581 -17.35 -13.26 23.24
C ASP A 581 -16.83 -14.60 23.81
N GLU A 582 -15.90 -15.25 23.10
CA GLU A 582 -15.18 -16.44 23.55
C GLU A 582 -14.25 -16.13 24.73
N ALA A 583 -13.50 -15.02 24.70
CA ALA A 583 -12.69 -14.57 25.83
C ALA A 583 -13.55 -14.22 27.07
N LEU A 584 -14.71 -13.59 26.87
CA LEU A 584 -15.69 -13.28 27.92
C LEU A 584 -16.23 -14.56 28.56
N THR A 585 -16.61 -15.54 27.72
CA THR A 585 -17.11 -16.84 28.17
C THR A 585 -16.04 -17.59 28.95
N ASN A 586 -14.80 -17.60 28.46
CA ASN A 586 -13.68 -18.26 29.13
C ASN A 586 -13.32 -17.61 30.48
N LEU A 587 -13.31 -16.27 30.57
CA LEU A 587 -13.06 -15.57 31.84
C LEU A 587 -14.18 -15.81 32.86
N LYS A 588 -15.45 -15.75 32.43
CA LYS A 588 -16.62 -16.10 33.27
C LYS A 588 -16.56 -17.54 33.77
N ASN A 589 -16.21 -18.48 32.90
CA ASN A 589 -16.07 -19.89 33.27
C ASN A 589 -14.93 -20.10 34.27
N ALA A 590 -13.81 -19.39 34.13
CA ALA A 590 -12.68 -19.47 35.08
C ALA A 590 -13.02 -18.85 36.45
N LYS A 591 -13.74 -17.71 36.49
CA LYS A 591 -14.29 -17.16 37.74
C LYS A 591 -15.25 -18.15 38.40
N LYS A 592 -16.27 -18.62 37.67
CA LYS A 592 -17.26 -19.59 38.15
C LYS A 592 -16.63 -20.90 38.62
N ALA A 593 -15.58 -21.40 37.96
CA ALA A 593 -14.89 -22.62 38.38
C ALA A 593 -14.21 -22.47 39.75
N ILE A 594 -13.80 -21.26 40.16
CA ILE A 594 -13.32 -20.96 41.50
C ILE A 594 -14.51 -20.84 42.47
N ASP A 595 -15.55 -20.10 42.11
CA ASP A 595 -16.76 -19.93 42.94
C ASP A 595 -17.41 -21.28 43.31
N ASP A 596 -17.66 -22.13 42.31
CA ASP A 596 -18.28 -23.46 42.47
C ASP A 596 -17.39 -24.43 43.27
N SER A 597 -16.06 -24.25 43.25
CA SER A 597 -15.12 -25.17 43.91
C SER A 597 -14.78 -24.77 45.35
N PHE A 598 -14.77 -23.48 45.65
CA PHE A 598 -14.19 -22.91 46.88
C PHE A 598 -15.17 -22.04 47.68
N GLY A 599 -16.46 -22.04 47.36
CA GLY A 599 -17.51 -21.45 48.19
C GLY A 599 -17.59 -22.05 49.60
N THR A 600 -18.02 -21.24 50.58
CA THR A 600 -18.13 -21.64 52.00
C THR A 600 -19.29 -22.61 52.23
N LYS A 601 -18.97 -23.83 52.66
CA LYS A 601 -19.91 -24.92 53.00
C LYS A 601 -20.26 -24.88 54.48
N ILE A 602 -21.55 -24.94 54.81
CA ILE A 602 -22.05 -24.79 56.19
C ILE A 602 -22.80 -26.00 56.74
N ASP A 603 -23.03 -27.05 55.96
CA ASP A 603 -23.99 -28.11 56.31
C ASP A 603 -23.64 -28.85 57.60
N ASP A 604 -22.36 -29.16 57.82
CA ASP A 604 -21.88 -29.77 59.06
C ASP A 604 -22.08 -28.87 60.29
N LEU A 605 -21.97 -27.54 60.13
CA LEU A 605 -22.22 -26.56 61.18
C LEU A 605 -23.72 -26.44 61.46
N LYS A 606 -24.54 -26.42 60.41
CA LYS A 606 -26.01 -26.36 60.46
C LYS A 606 -26.58 -27.58 61.18
N THR A 607 -26.11 -28.77 60.82
CA THR A 607 -26.50 -30.04 61.47
C THR A 607 -26.08 -30.09 62.93
N GLU A 608 -24.87 -29.65 63.29
CA GLU A 608 -24.42 -29.73 64.68
C GLU A 608 -25.05 -28.66 65.59
N ALA A 609 -25.36 -27.48 65.04
CA ALA A 609 -26.07 -26.43 65.75
C ALA A 609 -27.57 -26.72 65.94
N ALA A 610 -28.17 -27.68 65.25
CA ALA A 610 -29.61 -28.00 65.37
C ALA A 610 -29.99 -28.80 66.63
N LYS A 611 -29.01 -29.47 67.27
CA LYS A 611 -29.19 -30.41 68.39
C LYS A 611 -29.13 -29.73 69.77
N SER A 612 -29.85 -28.62 69.96
CA SER A 612 -29.79 -27.84 71.22
C SER A 612 -30.96 -26.88 71.44
N THR A 613 -31.39 -26.72 72.70
CA THR A 613 -32.33 -25.68 73.17
C THR A 613 -31.69 -24.45 73.84
N ALA A 614 -30.39 -24.44 74.17
CA ALA A 614 -29.84 -23.64 75.28
C ALA A 614 -29.89 -22.09 75.16
N ASP A 615 -30.27 -21.54 74.02
CA ASP A 615 -30.45 -20.09 73.75
C ASP A 615 -31.92 -19.67 73.52
N GLY A 616 -32.87 -20.62 73.58
CA GLY A 616 -34.29 -20.42 73.26
C GLY A 616 -34.74 -20.97 71.91
N GLY A 617 -33.85 -21.54 71.09
CA GLY A 617 -34.21 -22.23 69.85
C GLY A 617 -34.98 -23.54 70.06
N THR A 618 -35.81 -23.91 69.07
CA THR A 618 -36.50 -25.22 69.03
C THR A 618 -35.60 -26.30 68.44
N VAL A 619 -35.46 -27.44 69.12
CA VAL A 619 -34.68 -28.58 68.61
C VAL A 619 -35.38 -29.26 67.42
N ALA A 620 -34.59 -29.65 66.42
CA ALA A 620 -35.06 -30.45 65.28
C ALA A 620 -34.57 -31.93 65.33
N ASP A 621 -33.85 -32.29 66.39
CA ASP A 621 -33.17 -33.57 66.61
C ASP A 621 -33.14 -33.85 68.14
N THR A 622 -32.38 -34.84 68.62
CA THR A 622 -32.24 -35.10 70.06
C THR A 622 -31.56 -33.93 70.81
N ASP A 623 -32.23 -33.44 71.86
CA ASP A 623 -31.76 -32.36 72.76
C ASP A 623 -30.55 -32.81 73.59
N PHE A 624 -29.44 -32.07 73.50
CA PHE A 624 -28.19 -32.39 74.21
C PHE A 624 -28.28 -32.09 75.71
N GLU A 625 -29.03 -31.04 76.04
CA GLU A 625 -29.25 -30.50 77.38
C GLU A 625 -30.05 -31.46 78.28
N ALA A 626 -30.83 -32.36 77.67
CA ALA A 626 -31.54 -33.45 78.35
C ALA A 626 -30.64 -34.56 78.93
N THR A 627 -29.36 -34.65 78.55
CA THR A 627 -28.44 -35.74 78.98
C THR A 627 -28.06 -35.68 80.47
N THR A 628 -27.65 -36.82 81.04
CA THR A 628 -27.06 -36.89 82.40
C THR A 628 -25.76 -36.09 82.48
N GLU A 629 -25.00 -36.13 81.39
CA GLU A 629 -23.68 -35.54 81.21
C GLU A 629 -23.77 -34.01 81.24
N PHE A 630 -24.71 -33.44 80.48
CA PHE A 630 -24.99 -32.01 80.54
C PHE A 630 -25.51 -31.58 81.92
N LYS A 631 -26.36 -32.39 82.57
CA LYS A 631 -26.88 -32.10 83.92
C LYS A 631 -25.79 -32.16 85.00
N ASN A 632 -24.86 -33.10 84.90
CA ASN A 632 -23.67 -33.16 85.74
C ASN A 632 -22.74 -31.97 85.50
N ALA A 633 -22.67 -31.45 84.26
CA ALA A 633 -21.95 -30.22 83.96
C ALA A 633 -22.65 -29.00 84.58
N ASP A 634 -23.94 -28.80 84.35
CA ASP A 634 -24.71 -27.65 84.84
C ASP A 634 -24.78 -27.59 86.39
N ALA A 635 -24.91 -28.74 87.04
CA ALA A 635 -24.85 -28.86 88.50
C ALA A 635 -23.46 -28.49 89.08
N LYS A 636 -22.37 -28.62 88.31
CA LYS A 636 -20.99 -28.35 88.74
C LYS A 636 -20.64 -26.87 88.59
N LYS A 637 -21.38 -26.04 89.34
CA LYS A 637 -21.27 -24.56 89.34
C LYS A 637 -19.86 -24.07 89.63
N GLY A 638 -19.47 -22.98 88.96
CA GLY A 638 -18.20 -22.29 89.19
C GLY A 638 -18.18 -21.47 90.47
N GLU A 639 -17.00 -20.94 90.81
CA GLU A 639 -16.81 -20.11 92.01
C GLU A 639 -17.81 -18.95 92.08
N GLY A 640 -18.41 -18.77 93.26
CA GLY A 640 -19.49 -17.80 93.49
C GLY A 640 -20.87 -18.24 92.99
N GLY A 641 -21.07 -19.50 92.59
CA GLY A 641 -22.38 -20.04 92.21
C GLY A 641 -22.80 -19.72 90.76
N LYS A 642 -21.85 -19.30 89.93
CA LYS A 642 -22.01 -19.06 88.49
C LYS A 642 -22.22 -20.37 87.73
N GLU A 643 -22.77 -20.30 86.52
CA GLU A 643 -22.83 -21.47 85.63
C GLU A 643 -21.43 -22.05 85.37
N ASN A 644 -21.36 -23.36 85.09
CA ASN A 644 -20.11 -24.05 84.78
C ASN A 644 -19.45 -23.42 83.54
N ALA A 645 -18.15 -23.15 83.60
CA ALA A 645 -17.38 -22.53 82.52
C ALA A 645 -17.49 -23.29 81.17
N ASP A 646 -17.58 -24.62 81.18
CA ASP A 646 -17.74 -25.41 79.95
C ASP A 646 -19.18 -25.32 79.40
N VAL A 647 -20.19 -25.18 80.26
CA VAL A 647 -21.58 -24.94 79.86
C VAL A 647 -21.77 -23.51 79.32
N THR A 648 -21.09 -22.52 79.92
CA THR A 648 -21.03 -21.15 79.41
C THR A 648 -20.31 -21.10 78.06
N ALA A 649 -19.14 -21.74 77.94
CA ALA A 649 -18.40 -21.83 76.68
C ALA A 649 -19.20 -22.55 75.58
N TYR A 650 -19.99 -23.56 75.95
CA TYR A 650 -20.91 -24.23 75.04
C TYR A 650 -22.00 -23.29 74.53
N LYS A 651 -22.70 -22.58 75.41
CA LYS A 651 -23.71 -21.56 75.03
C LYS A 651 -23.09 -20.47 74.13
N GLU A 652 -21.88 -20.01 74.45
CA GLU A 652 -21.14 -19.06 73.61
C GLU A 652 -20.76 -19.60 72.23
N ALA A 653 -20.22 -20.82 72.16
CA ALA A 653 -19.81 -21.45 70.90
C ALA A 653 -21.02 -21.76 70.01
N LEU A 654 -22.12 -22.21 70.61
CA LEU A 654 -23.41 -22.40 69.95
C LEU A 654 -23.96 -21.08 69.42
N GLY A 655 -23.94 -20.01 70.22
CA GLY A 655 -24.36 -18.68 69.81
C GLY A 655 -23.51 -18.11 68.66
N LYS A 656 -22.19 -18.32 68.70
CA LYS A 656 -21.26 -17.94 67.61
C LYS A 656 -21.55 -18.75 66.34
N ALA A 657 -21.73 -20.06 66.46
CA ALA A 657 -22.13 -20.95 65.35
C ALA A 657 -23.47 -20.53 64.72
N ARG A 658 -24.50 -20.30 65.54
CA ARG A 658 -25.85 -19.90 65.08
C ARG A 658 -25.88 -18.49 64.49
N ASN A 659 -25.05 -17.57 64.98
CA ASN A 659 -24.87 -16.25 64.37
C ASN A 659 -24.21 -16.35 62.98
N LEU A 660 -23.13 -17.14 62.85
CA LEU A 660 -22.50 -17.43 61.55
C LEU A 660 -23.49 -18.09 60.57
N LEU A 661 -24.22 -19.12 61.00
CA LEU A 661 -25.30 -19.74 60.21
C LEU A 661 -26.42 -18.76 59.86
N GLY A 662 -26.73 -17.82 60.76
CA GLY A 662 -27.72 -16.76 60.57
C GLY A 662 -27.41 -15.83 59.39
N LYS A 663 -26.14 -15.76 58.96
CA LYS A 663 -25.71 -15.04 57.74
C LYS A 663 -26.05 -15.80 56.43
N PHE A 664 -26.49 -17.05 56.50
CA PHE A 664 -26.87 -17.89 55.35
C PHE A 664 -28.38 -18.15 55.29
N ASP A 665 -28.89 -18.55 54.13
CA ASP A 665 -30.29 -18.89 53.87
C ASP A 665 -30.61 -20.37 54.20
N GLU A 666 -31.86 -20.77 53.99
CA GLU A 666 -32.31 -22.15 54.24
C GLU A 666 -31.64 -23.19 53.32
N ASN A 667 -31.09 -22.76 52.18
CA ASN A 667 -30.42 -23.60 51.18
C ASN A 667 -28.89 -23.66 51.36
N GLY A 668 -28.32 -22.87 52.28
CA GLY A 668 -26.88 -22.81 52.54
C GLY A 668 -26.12 -21.70 51.80
N ASN A 669 -26.80 -20.81 51.09
CA ASN A 669 -26.19 -19.66 50.41
C ASN A 669 -26.09 -18.45 51.34
N PRO A 670 -25.09 -17.56 51.21
CA PRO A 670 -25.06 -16.29 51.95
C PRO A 670 -26.31 -15.42 51.68
N LYS A 671 -26.87 -14.79 52.72
CA LYS A 671 -28.01 -13.88 52.58
C LYS A 671 -27.60 -12.59 51.85
N PRO A 672 -28.43 -12.03 50.94
CA PRO A 672 -28.05 -10.92 50.05
C PRO A 672 -27.47 -9.68 50.74
N ASP A 673 -27.95 -9.33 51.93
CA ASP A 673 -27.57 -8.10 52.64
C ASP A 673 -26.32 -8.24 53.52
N SER A 674 -25.73 -9.43 53.60
CA SER A 674 -24.65 -9.76 54.55
C SER A 674 -23.29 -9.30 54.03
N LYS A 675 -22.85 -8.10 54.42
CA LYS A 675 -21.56 -7.48 54.04
C LYS A 675 -20.30 -8.20 54.57
N ASP A 676 -20.48 -9.29 55.30
CA ASP A 676 -19.45 -9.96 56.09
C ASP A 676 -19.67 -11.48 56.04
N VAL A 677 -19.58 -12.05 54.82
CA VAL A 677 -19.76 -13.48 54.58
C VAL A 677 -18.55 -14.27 55.09
N PRO A 678 -18.72 -15.26 55.99
CA PRO A 678 -17.61 -16.03 56.54
C PRO A 678 -16.84 -16.83 55.49
N THR A 679 -15.52 -16.88 55.65
CA THR A 679 -14.63 -17.82 54.95
C THR A 679 -14.92 -19.27 55.33
N GLN A 680 -14.44 -20.24 54.53
CA GLN A 680 -14.54 -21.65 54.91
C GLN A 680 -13.85 -21.91 56.25
N LYS A 681 -12.70 -21.26 56.46
CA LYS A 681 -11.91 -21.35 57.67
C LYS A 681 -12.67 -20.91 58.94
N GLU A 682 -13.38 -19.79 58.89
CA GLU A 682 -14.19 -19.32 60.02
C GLU A 682 -15.36 -20.26 60.35
N VAL A 683 -15.93 -20.92 59.33
CA VAL A 683 -16.98 -21.94 59.52
C VAL A 683 -16.39 -23.25 60.06
N ASP A 684 -15.26 -23.70 59.54
CA ASP A 684 -14.54 -24.88 60.01
C ASP A 684 -14.07 -24.71 61.46
N GLU A 685 -13.54 -23.53 61.81
CA GLU A 685 -13.16 -23.16 63.18
C GLU A 685 -14.37 -23.10 64.12
N ALA A 686 -15.50 -22.52 63.70
CA ALA A 686 -16.73 -22.51 64.50
C ALA A 686 -17.32 -23.92 64.72
N LEU A 687 -17.32 -24.75 63.68
CA LEU A 687 -17.73 -26.15 63.72
C LEU A 687 -16.86 -26.97 64.66
N LYS A 688 -15.54 -26.82 64.52
CA LYS A 688 -14.55 -27.47 65.37
C LYS A 688 -14.75 -27.06 66.82
N ASN A 689 -14.84 -25.77 67.12
CA ASN A 689 -15.05 -25.27 68.48
C ASN A 689 -16.35 -25.79 69.11
N LEU A 690 -17.47 -25.79 68.38
CA LEU A 690 -18.74 -26.32 68.88
C LEU A 690 -18.69 -27.84 69.13
N LYS A 691 -18.09 -28.61 68.21
CA LYS A 691 -17.92 -30.07 68.38
C LYS A 691 -16.97 -30.38 69.53
N GLU A 692 -15.82 -29.72 69.62
CA GLU A 692 -14.85 -29.91 70.70
C GLU A 692 -15.44 -29.61 72.07
N ILE A 693 -16.30 -28.58 72.20
CA ILE A 693 -16.95 -28.26 73.48
C ILE A 693 -18.10 -29.23 73.81
N LYS A 694 -18.90 -29.69 72.84
CA LYS A 694 -19.89 -30.77 73.09
C LYS A 694 -19.21 -32.08 73.49
N ASP A 695 -18.15 -32.47 72.78
CA ASP A 695 -17.34 -33.65 73.12
C ASP A 695 -16.74 -33.51 74.52
N LYS A 696 -16.22 -32.32 74.86
CA LYS A 696 -15.71 -31.99 76.19
C LYS A 696 -16.77 -32.18 77.27
N ILE A 697 -18.00 -31.68 77.07
CA ILE A 697 -19.09 -31.90 78.04
C ILE A 697 -19.45 -33.39 78.13
N THR A 698 -19.66 -34.06 76.99
CA THR A 698 -20.10 -35.47 76.96
C THR A 698 -19.07 -36.42 77.57
N LYS A 699 -17.77 -36.11 77.45
CA LYS A 699 -16.66 -36.91 78.01
C LYS A 699 -16.32 -36.57 79.46
N ASN A 700 -16.36 -35.30 79.85
CA ASN A 700 -15.85 -34.86 81.14
C ASN A 700 -16.85 -34.94 82.30
N TYR A 701 -18.14 -35.18 82.03
CA TYR A 701 -19.22 -35.12 83.03
C TYR A 701 -20.10 -36.38 83.06
N VAL A 702 -19.62 -37.54 82.58
CA VAL A 702 -20.31 -38.83 82.75
C VAL A 702 -20.50 -39.20 84.22
N THR A 703 -21.65 -39.82 84.56
CA THR A 703 -21.83 -40.44 85.88
C THR A 703 -21.06 -41.76 85.95
N SER A 704 -20.21 -41.92 86.96
CA SER A 704 -19.21 -42.98 87.06
C SER A 704 -19.05 -43.47 88.51
N PRO A 705 -19.57 -44.67 88.87
CA PRO A 705 -19.28 -45.32 90.15
C PRO A 705 -17.84 -45.85 90.22
N HIS A 706 -17.10 -45.80 89.11
CA HIS A 706 -15.81 -46.44 88.91
C HIS A 706 -14.77 -46.02 89.94
N ASP A 707 -14.76 -44.74 90.35
CA ASP A 707 -13.79 -44.25 91.32
C ASP A 707 -14.17 -44.59 92.77
N LEU A 708 -15.46 -44.79 93.05
CA LEU A 708 -15.92 -45.38 94.32
C LEU A 708 -15.64 -46.89 94.38
N TYR A 709 -15.85 -47.63 93.28
CA TYR A 709 -15.45 -49.04 93.16
C TYR A 709 -13.94 -49.19 93.41
N LYS A 710 -13.11 -48.41 92.68
CA LYS A 710 -11.65 -48.39 92.89
C LYS A 710 -11.25 -48.11 94.33
N GLU A 711 -11.96 -47.23 95.04
CA GLU A 711 -11.56 -46.88 96.42
C GLU A 711 -12.00 -47.93 97.43
N VAL A 712 -13.13 -48.60 97.19
CA VAL A 712 -13.57 -49.76 97.98
C VAL A 712 -12.70 -50.99 97.72
N ASP A 713 -12.27 -51.21 96.47
CA ASP A 713 -11.43 -52.36 96.07
C ASP A 713 -10.00 -52.30 96.63
N LYS A 714 -9.52 -51.12 97.03
CA LYS A 714 -8.24 -50.92 97.75
C LYS A 714 -8.35 -51.26 99.24
N SER A 715 -9.27 -52.13 99.65
CA SER A 715 -9.56 -52.45 101.05
C SER A 715 -10.02 -53.90 101.13
N LYS A 716 -9.60 -54.64 102.16
CA LYS A 716 -9.89 -56.09 102.23
C LYS A 716 -11.39 -56.39 102.28
N ASP A 717 -11.83 -57.37 101.50
CA ASP A 717 -13.20 -57.91 101.57
C ASP A 717 -13.32 -59.02 102.63
N GLY A 718 -12.99 -58.65 103.87
CA GLY A 718 -13.02 -59.54 105.04
C GLY A 718 -11.76 -60.38 105.24
N ASN A 719 -11.74 -61.16 106.33
CA ASN A 719 -10.53 -61.83 106.83
C ASN A 719 -10.02 -62.99 105.96
N THR A 720 -10.78 -63.40 104.94
CA THR A 720 -10.38 -64.42 103.95
C THR A 720 -9.74 -63.82 102.70
N ASP A 721 -9.68 -62.50 102.58
CA ASP A 721 -9.09 -61.81 101.45
C ASP A 721 -7.55 -61.89 101.49
N THR A 722 -6.98 -62.55 100.47
CA THR A 722 -5.53 -62.73 100.30
C THR A 722 -4.85 -61.60 99.53
N SER A 723 -5.60 -60.56 99.15
CA SER A 723 -5.09 -59.44 98.34
C SER A 723 -3.91 -58.72 99.00
N THR A 724 -2.85 -58.55 98.21
CA THR A 724 -1.58 -57.95 98.66
C THR A 724 -1.52 -56.44 98.44
N ASP A 725 -2.29 -55.89 97.49
CA ASP A 725 -2.32 -54.47 97.13
C ASP A 725 -3.58 -53.78 97.66
N VAL A 726 -3.67 -53.71 99.00
CA VAL A 726 -4.81 -53.16 99.75
C VAL A 726 -4.32 -52.26 100.86
N PHE A 727 -5.16 -51.31 101.29
CA PHE A 727 -4.82 -50.26 102.24
C PHE A 727 -4.21 -50.79 103.55
N GLU A 728 -4.70 -51.93 104.02
CA GLU A 728 -4.25 -52.66 105.21
C GLU A 728 -2.79 -53.15 105.14
N ASN A 729 -2.18 -53.13 103.94
CA ASN A 729 -0.79 -53.52 103.74
C ASN A 729 0.16 -52.32 103.50
N THR A 730 -0.31 -51.08 103.50
CA THR A 730 0.53 -49.86 103.33
C THR A 730 1.45 -49.60 104.53
N PRO A 731 2.59 -48.88 104.39
CA PRO A 731 3.42 -48.48 105.53
C PRO A 731 2.64 -47.66 106.54
N GLU A 732 1.79 -46.73 106.10
CA GLU A 732 1.10 -45.83 107.01
C GLU A 732 0.03 -46.57 107.82
N PHE A 733 -0.64 -47.54 107.20
CA PHE A 733 -1.47 -48.49 107.94
C PHE A 733 -0.63 -49.34 108.92
N LYS A 734 0.49 -49.93 108.48
CA LYS A 734 1.37 -50.73 109.36
C LYS A 734 1.94 -49.90 110.52
N ASN A 735 2.31 -48.65 110.28
CA ASN A 735 2.80 -47.68 111.25
C ASN A 735 1.67 -47.25 112.23
N ALA A 736 0.40 -47.35 111.83
CA ALA A 736 -0.77 -47.12 112.70
C ALA A 736 -1.20 -48.38 113.46
N ASP A 737 -1.11 -49.55 112.83
CA ASP A 737 -1.40 -50.87 113.40
C ASP A 737 -0.39 -51.24 114.49
N ALA A 738 0.88 -50.90 114.27
CA ALA A 738 1.96 -50.97 115.26
C ALA A 738 1.79 -49.99 116.45
N LYS A 739 0.74 -49.15 116.47
CA LYS A 739 0.36 -48.28 117.59
C LYS A 739 -1.03 -48.61 118.17
N LYS A 740 -1.45 -49.89 118.11
CA LYS A 740 -2.58 -50.43 118.89
C LYS A 740 -2.36 -50.28 120.40
N ASP A 741 -3.46 -50.29 121.17
CA ASP A 741 -3.40 -50.27 122.63
C ASP A 741 -3.00 -51.64 123.23
N GLU A 742 -2.66 -51.68 124.51
CA GLU A 742 -2.30 -52.91 125.24
C GLU A 742 -3.45 -53.95 125.30
N GLY A 743 -4.67 -53.56 124.94
CA GLY A 743 -5.84 -54.43 124.81
C GLY A 743 -6.10 -54.92 123.38
N GLY A 744 -5.26 -54.55 122.41
CA GLY A 744 -5.38 -54.95 121.01
C GLY A 744 -6.51 -54.27 120.23
N LYS A 745 -7.02 -53.12 120.69
CA LYS A 745 -8.07 -52.37 119.99
C LYS A 745 -7.52 -51.44 118.92
N ASP A 746 -8.34 -51.25 117.88
CA ASP A 746 -8.12 -50.24 116.84
C ASP A 746 -8.04 -48.83 117.44
N ASN A 747 -7.11 -48.02 116.92
CA ASN A 747 -7.07 -46.58 117.21
C ASN A 747 -8.28 -45.85 116.60
N THR A 748 -8.49 -44.58 116.99
CA THR A 748 -9.68 -43.80 116.57
C THR A 748 -9.82 -43.63 115.06
N ASP A 749 -8.71 -43.67 114.32
CA ASP A 749 -8.69 -43.38 112.90
C ASP A 749 -8.95 -44.67 112.09
N MET A 750 -8.41 -45.79 112.58
CA MET A 750 -8.79 -47.15 112.15
C MET A 750 -10.29 -47.42 112.31
N ALA A 751 -10.88 -47.07 113.46
CA ALA A 751 -12.32 -47.23 113.69
C ALA A 751 -13.18 -46.40 112.71
N ALA A 752 -12.73 -45.19 112.35
CA ALA A 752 -13.42 -44.34 111.37
C ALA A 752 -13.33 -44.90 109.93
N TYR A 753 -12.17 -45.44 109.55
CA TYR A 753 -11.94 -46.09 108.27
C TYR A 753 -12.87 -47.29 108.04
N ASN A 754 -12.96 -48.19 109.02
CA ASN A 754 -13.79 -49.39 108.94
C ASN A 754 -15.29 -49.05 108.72
N LYS A 755 -15.80 -47.95 109.28
CA LYS A 755 -17.18 -47.50 109.02
C LYS A 755 -17.37 -46.98 107.59
N ALA A 756 -16.51 -46.07 107.13
CA ALA A 756 -16.69 -45.42 105.83
C ALA A 756 -16.64 -46.42 104.65
N LEU A 757 -15.88 -47.52 104.80
CA LEU A 757 -15.81 -48.60 103.83
C LEU A 757 -17.16 -49.34 103.67
N ALA A 758 -17.90 -49.52 104.77
CA ALA A 758 -19.22 -50.16 104.73
C ALA A 758 -20.28 -49.27 104.06
N ASP A 759 -20.29 -47.97 104.37
CA ASP A 759 -21.22 -47.00 103.74
C ASP A 759 -20.98 -46.92 102.22
N ALA A 760 -19.71 -46.94 101.80
CA ALA A 760 -19.31 -46.93 100.39
C ALA A 760 -19.78 -48.18 99.62
N LYS A 761 -19.61 -49.38 100.19
CA LYS A 761 -20.07 -50.65 99.60
C LYS A 761 -21.58 -50.64 99.30
N ALA A 762 -22.40 -50.02 100.16
CA ALA A 762 -23.85 -49.97 100.00
C ALA A 762 -24.35 -49.10 98.82
N LEU A 763 -23.61 -48.06 98.42
CA LEU A 763 -23.95 -47.22 97.26
C LEU A 763 -23.56 -47.88 95.94
N LEU A 764 -22.48 -48.66 95.94
CA LEU A 764 -21.95 -49.32 94.76
C LEU A 764 -22.85 -50.43 94.23
N ASP A 765 -23.61 -51.13 95.08
CA ASP A 765 -24.51 -52.19 94.62
C ASP A 765 -25.70 -51.68 93.78
N LYS A 766 -25.83 -50.37 93.57
CA LYS A 766 -26.82 -49.79 92.63
C LYS A 766 -26.33 -49.74 91.18
N PHE A 767 -25.10 -50.19 90.93
CA PHE A 767 -24.44 -50.21 89.62
C PHE A 767 -24.04 -51.62 89.22
N ASP A 768 -23.98 -51.90 87.93
CA ASP A 768 -23.34 -53.11 87.42
C ASP A 768 -21.82 -52.91 87.38
N ARG A 769 -21.10 -53.78 88.11
CA ARG A 769 -19.65 -53.68 88.31
C ARG A 769 -18.83 -53.93 87.03
N LYS A 770 -19.40 -54.56 86.00
CA LYS A 770 -18.69 -54.83 84.72
C LYS A 770 -18.78 -53.67 83.75
N THR A 771 -19.92 -53.00 83.69
CA THR A 771 -20.21 -51.91 82.73
C THR A 771 -20.02 -50.52 83.34
N GLY A 772 -20.02 -50.41 84.67
CA GLY A 772 -20.00 -49.14 85.38
C GLY A 772 -21.31 -48.34 85.26
N LYS A 773 -22.35 -48.90 84.62
CA LYS A 773 -23.64 -48.26 84.46
C LYS A 773 -24.53 -48.51 85.68
N PRO A 774 -25.53 -47.65 85.96
CA PRO A 774 -26.63 -48.02 86.84
C PRO A 774 -27.25 -49.34 86.37
N LYS A 775 -27.70 -50.19 87.28
CA LYS A 775 -28.40 -51.43 86.91
C LYS A 775 -29.72 -51.07 86.19
N ASP A 776 -30.07 -51.77 85.11
CA ASP A 776 -31.29 -51.47 84.33
C ASP A 776 -32.59 -51.82 85.08
N ASP A 777 -32.50 -52.63 86.15
CA ASP A 777 -33.60 -53.18 86.96
C ASP A 777 -33.70 -52.59 88.38
N LEU A 778 -33.33 -51.31 88.55
CA LEU A 778 -33.44 -50.60 89.83
C LEU A 778 -34.87 -50.69 90.43
N PRO A 779 -35.01 -50.88 91.77
CA PRO A 779 -36.32 -51.03 92.41
C PRO A 779 -37.24 -49.83 92.14
N ALA A 780 -38.52 -50.10 91.88
CA ALA A 780 -39.50 -49.08 91.46
C ALA A 780 -39.61 -47.92 92.45
N GLY A 781 -39.11 -46.75 92.05
CA GLY A 781 -39.05 -45.52 92.86
C GLY A 781 -37.63 -45.06 93.17
N GLU A 782 -36.63 -45.93 93.05
CA GLU A 782 -35.21 -45.53 93.10
C GLU A 782 -34.76 -44.89 91.79
N LYS A 783 -33.72 -44.06 91.88
CA LYS A 783 -33.05 -43.43 90.73
C LYS A 783 -31.58 -43.83 90.75
N ALA A 784 -30.97 -43.88 89.56
CA ALA A 784 -29.53 -43.98 89.42
C ALA A 784 -28.84 -42.88 90.27
N PRO A 785 -27.91 -43.24 91.18
CA PRO A 785 -27.20 -42.26 91.99
C PRO A 785 -26.44 -41.26 91.11
N THR A 786 -26.56 -39.97 91.45
CA THR A 786 -25.84 -38.89 90.76
C THR A 786 -24.35 -38.95 91.06
N GLN A 787 -23.52 -38.34 90.20
CA GLN A 787 -22.08 -38.28 90.43
C GLN A 787 -21.74 -37.72 91.82
N LYS A 788 -22.44 -36.66 92.26
CA LYS A 788 -22.25 -36.09 93.60
C LYS A 788 -22.49 -37.08 94.74
N GLN A 789 -23.47 -37.97 94.63
CA GLN A 789 -23.75 -38.96 95.69
C GLN A 789 -22.67 -40.05 95.76
N LEU A 790 -22.02 -40.34 94.64
CA LEU A 790 -20.84 -41.20 94.59
C LEU A 790 -19.62 -40.47 95.16
N ASP A 791 -19.41 -39.20 94.76
CA ASP A 791 -18.33 -38.33 95.23
C ASP A 791 -18.37 -38.14 96.76
N ASP A 792 -19.54 -37.86 97.34
CA ASP A 792 -19.68 -37.60 98.79
C ASP A 792 -19.28 -38.82 99.65
N ALA A 793 -19.59 -40.04 99.19
CA ALA A 793 -19.20 -41.28 99.88
C ALA A 793 -17.75 -41.69 99.58
N LEU A 794 -17.29 -41.42 98.36
CA LEU A 794 -15.90 -41.60 97.95
C LEU A 794 -14.98 -40.71 98.78
N ASP A 795 -15.36 -39.46 99.01
CA ASP A 795 -14.60 -38.52 99.82
C ASP A 795 -14.67 -38.86 101.32
N ALA A 796 -15.75 -39.46 101.82
CA ALA A 796 -15.79 -40.00 103.19
C ALA A 796 -14.79 -41.17 103.40
N LEU A 797 -14.77 -42.15 102.49
CA LEU A 797 -13.81 -43.26 102.54
C LEU A 797 -12.36 -42.79 102.33
N LYS A 798 -12.13 -41.91 101.34
CA LYS A 798 -10.83 -41.26 101.13
C LYS A 798 -10.40 -40.50 102.39
N ALA A 799 -11.26 -39.71 103.02
CA ALA A 799 -10.90 -38.91 104.19
C ALA A 799 -10.45 -39.79 105.37
N ALA A 800 -11.13 -40.92 105.61
CA ALA A 800 -10.76 -41.84 106.68
C ALA A 800 -9.43 -42.56 106.38
N LYS A 801 -9.23 -43.08 105.16
CA LYS A 801 -7.93 -43.61 104.71
C LYS A 801 -6.82 -42.56 104.80
N LYS A 802 -7.06 -41.37 104.22
CA LYS A 802 -6.13 -40.24 104.19
C LYS A 802 -5.72 -39.78 105.59
N LYS A 803 -6.58 -39.90 106.60
CA LYS A 803 -6.21 -39.59 107.99
C LYS A 803 -5.15 -40.55 108.53
N ILE A 804 -5.33 -41.85 108.30
CA ILE A 804 -4.32 -42.88 108.62
C ILE A 804 -3.05 -42.64 107.78
N THR A 805 -3.19 -42.38 106.47
CA THR A 805 -2.05 -42.05 105.60
C THR A 805 -1.28 -40.82 106.09
N ASP A 806 -1.96 -39.74 106.47
CA ASP A 806 -1.29 -38.47 106.86
C ASP A 806 -0.64 -38.54 108.25
N SER A 807 -1.26 -39.19 109.22
CA SER A 807 -0.77 -39.21 110.61
C SER A 807 0.32 -40.25 110.90
N TYR A 808 0.67 -41.11 109.93
CA TYR A 808 1.56 -42.26 110.14
C TYR A 808 2.58 -42.47 108.99
N LYS A 809 2.93 -41.41 108.24
CA LYS A 809 3.91 -41.47 107.12
C LYS A 809 5.32 -41.88 107.55
N THR A 810 5.99 -42.55 106.62
CA THR A 810 7.46 -42.65 106.57
C THR A 810 8.03 -41.35 105.96
N ASP A 811 9.12 -40.82 106.52
CA ASP A 811 9.87 -39.66 106.03
C ASP A 811 11.27 -40.09 105.52
N PRO A 812 11.52 -40.08 104.20
CA PRO A 812 12.81 -40.40 103.61
C PRO A 812 13.59 -39.17 103.10
N SER A 813 13.29 -37.97 103.61
CA SER A 813 13.83 -36.70 103.06
C SER A 813 15.36 -36.60 103.09
N GLU A 814 16.03 -36.96 104.18
CA GLU A 814 17.50 -36.90 104.28
C GLU A 814 18.17 -37.91 103.34
N LEU A 815 17.67 -39.15 103.30
CA LEU A 815 18.09 -40.20 102.37
C LEU A 815 17.97 -39.74 100.91
N LYS A 816 16.88 -39.05 100.57
CA LYS A 816 16.63 -38.55 99.21
C LYS A 816 17.63 -37.47 98.80
N SER A 817 17.97 -36.56 99.70
CA SER A 817 18.87 -35.43 99.43
C SER A 817 20.25 -35.89 98.90
N GLU A 818 20.83 -36.91 99.52
CA GLU A 818 22.13 -37.44 99.09
C GLU A 818 22.07 -38.21 97.75
N ALA A 819 20.98 -38.95 97.53
CA ALA A 819 20.73 -39.71 96.31
C ALA A 819 20.49 -38.80 95.10
N ASP A 820 19.70 -37.74 95.25
CA ASP A 820 19.44 -36.75 94.20
C ASP A 820 20.73 -36.00 93.79
N ALA A 821 21.65 -35.82 94.74
CA ALA A 821 22.98 -35.26 94.49
C ALA A 821 23.94 -36.19 93.71
N ASN A 822 23.45 -37.29 93.12
CA ASN A 822 24.15 -38.06 92.08
C ASN A 822 24.22 -37.31 90.73
N ASP A 823 23.15 -36.62 90.35
CA ASP A 823 22.99 -36.18 88.96
C ASP A 823 23.88 -34.99 88.57
N THR A 824 24.36 -34.25 89.57
CA THR A 824 25.41 -33.24 89.44
C THR A 824 26.81 -33.88 89.49
N PHE A 825 26.99 -34.88 90.35
CA PHE A 825 28.26 -35.59 90.55
C PHE A 825 28.69 -36.39 89.31
N THR A 826 27.75 -37.09 88.67
CA THR A 826 27.99 -37.90 87.47
C THR A 826 28.32 -37.10 86.21
N LYS A 827 28.10 -35.78 86.23
CA LYS A 827 28.41 -34.85 85.13
C LYS A 827 29.69 -34.06 85.35
N THR A 828 30.43 -34.35 86.43
CA THR A 828 31.80 -33.85 86.61
C THR A 828 32.72 -34.43 85.52
N PRO A 829 33.73 -33.68 85.04
CA PRO A 829 34.79 -34.25 84.20
C PRO A 829 35.41 -35.48 84.86
N GLU A 830 35.54 -35.47 86.19
CA GLU A 830 35.98 -36.59 87.02
C GLU A 830 35.23 -37.90 86.73
N TYR A 831 33.90 -37.89 86.84
CA TYR A 831 33.08 -39.08 86.60
C TYR A 831 33.06 -39.47 85.10
N VAL A 832 33.01 -38.50 84.20
CA VAL A 832 33.01 -38.76 82.74
C VAL A 832 34.34 -39.37 82.28
N ASN A 833 35.47 -38.90 82.81
CA ASN A 833 36.78 -39.49 82.56
C ASN A 833 36.93 -40.88 83.19
N ALA A 834 36.34 -41.11 84.37
CA ALA A 834 36.30 -42.45 84.98
C ALA A 834 35.57 -43.47 84.08
N GLN A 835 34.45 -43.07 83.46
CA GLN A 835 33.74 -43.87 82.47
C GLN A 835 34.56 -44.08 81.19
N ALA A 836 35.11 -43.00 80.62
CA ALA A 836 35.85 -43.05 79.36
C ALA A 836 37.16 -43.87 79.44
N LYS A 837 37.84 -43.86 80.60
CA LYS A 837 39.12 -44.56 80.81
C LYS A 837 38.96 -46.08 80.94
N GLY A 838 37.83 -46.54 81.51
CA GLY A 838 37.42 -47.95 81.48
C GLY A 838 38.37 -48.98 82.08
N ASP A 839 39.32 -48.61 82.94
CA ASP A 839 40.18 -49.57 83.65
C ASP A 839 39.44 -50.22 84.84
N ASP A 840 39.94 -51.35 85.36
CA ASP A 840 39.19 -52.11 86.37
C ASP A 840 39.09 -51.41 87.72
N ALA A 841 39.97 -50.44 88.02
CA ALA A 841 39.85 -49.58 89.19
C ALA A 841 38.77 -48.50 88.99
N SER A 842 38.67 -47.93 87.78
CA SER A 842 37.61 -46.97 87.44
C SER A 842 36.24 -47.66 87.44
N LYS A 843 36.13 -48.85 86.81
CA LYS A 843 34.94 -49.70 86.87
C LYS A 843 34.51 -49.98 88.31
N LYS A 844 35.42 -50.46 89.17
CA LYS A 844 35.04 -50.82 90.56
C LYS A 844 34.66 -49.59 91.41
N ALA A 845 35.34 -48.45 91.23
CA ALA A 845 34.96 -47.23 91.94
C ALA A 845 33.57 -46.73 91.50
N LEU A 846 33.28 -46.80 90.20
CA LEU A 846 31.95 -46.51 89.64
C LEU A 846 30.89 -47.48 90.19
N GLU A 847 31.21 -48.78 90.27
CA GLU A 847 30.28 -49.83 90.68
C GLU A 847 30.02 -49.87 92.20
N ASP A 848 31.01 -49.59 93.05
CA ASP A 848 30.81 -49.45 94.50
C ASP A 848 29.88 -48.27 94.82
N TYR A 849 30.07 -47.12 94.15
CA TYR A 849 29.18 -45.96 94.28
C TYR A 849 27.79 -46.25 93.71
N LYS A 850 27.72 -46.78 92.49
CA LYS A 850 26.47 -47.19 91.84
C LYS A 850 25.69 -48.18 92.70
N LYS A 851 26.33 -49.15 93.35
CA LYS A 851 25.65 -50.10 94.23
C LYS A 851 25.14 -49.44 95.52
N ALA A 852 25.94 -48.61 96.18
CA ALA A 852 25.48 -47.90 97.38
C ALA A 852 24.32 -46.93 97.07
N LEU A 853 24.36 -46.33 95.87
CA LEU A 853 23.28 -45.52 95.32
C LEU A 853 22.07 -46.35 94.90
N GLU A 854 22.26 -47.57 94.40
CA GLU A 854 21.17 -48.53 94.12
C GLU A 854 20.50 -49.01 95.40
N ASP A 855 21.23 -49.37 96.45
CA ASP A 855 20.64 -49.76 97.74
C ASP A 855 19.92 -48.57 98.41
N ALA A 856 20.47 -47.35 98.33
CA ALA A 856 19.79 -46.12 98.75
C ALA A 856 18.52 -45.83 97.94
N ASN A 857 18.61 -45.85 96.60
CA ASN A 857 17.47 -45.65 95.70
C ASN A 857 16.45 -46.79 95.77
N LYS A 858 16.85 -47.99 96.19
CA LYS A 858 15.96 -49.13 96.41
C LYS A 858 15.10 -48.94 97.65
N VAL A 859 15.63 -48.29 98.70
CA VAL A 859 14.82 -47.92 99.88
C VAL A 859 14.00 -46.66 99.63
N LEU A 860 14.50 -45.69 98.85
CA LEU A 860 13.68 -44.56 98.35
C LEU A 860 12.56 -45.00 97.39
N GLY A 861 12.85 -46.04 96.59
CA GLY A 861 11.91 -46.64 95.63
C GLY A 861 10.98 -47.66 96.27
N ASP A 862 11.33 -48.21 97.44
CA ASP A 862 10.44 -49.02 98.26
C ASP A 862 9.40 -48.11 98.91
N LYS A 863 8.31 -47.88 98.17
CA LYS A 863 7.11 -47.20 98.69
C LYS A 863 6.47 -47.95 99.86
N ASN A 864 6.89 -49.18 100.15
CA ASN A 864 6.46 -49.95 101.32
C ASN A 864 7.48 -49.89 102.47
N ALA A 865 8.51 -49.03 102.39
CA ALA A 865 9.47 -48.82 103.45
C ALA A 865 8.80 -48.26 104.71
N THR A 866 8.93 -49.00 105.82
CA THR A 866 8.78 -48.46 107.16
C THR A 866 9.93 -47.50 107.47
N GLN A 867 9.74 -46.57 108.43
CA GLN A 867 10.81 -45.62 108.81
C GLN A 867 12.14 -46.32 109.13
N ALA A 868 12.09 -47.45 109.84
CA ALA A 868 13.26 -48.23 110.21
C ALA A 868 14.10 -48.76 109.01
N GLN A 869 13.55 -48.80 107.80
CA GLN A 869 14.29 -49.18 106.59
C GLN A 869 15.04 -47.99 105.97
N VAL A 870 14.46 -46.79 106.04
CA VAL A 870 15.00 -45.54 105.48
C VAL A 870 16.34 -45.18 106.10
N ASP A 871 16.37 -45.14 107.43
CA ASP A 871 17.47 -44.56 108.20
C ASP A 871 18.79 -45.35 108.00
N GLU A 872 18.68 -46.66 107.78
CA GLU A 872 19.78 -47.61 107.52
C GLU A 872 20.36 -47.50 106.10
N ALA A 873 19.65 -46.88 105.15
CA ALA A 873 20.07 -46.77 103.76
C ALA A 873 20.95 -45.54 103.49
N LEU A 874 20.60 -44.38 104.09
CA LEU A 874 21.28 -43.09 103.88
C LEU A 874 22.79 -43.21 104.14
N LYS A 875 23.10 -43.85 105.27
CA LYS A 875 24.46 -44.04 105.75
C LYS A 875 25.39 -44.75 104.75
N LYS A 876 24.88 -45.59 103.85
CA LYS A 876 25.72 -46.38 102.93
C LYS A 876 26.18 -45.59 101.70
N LEU A 877 25.37 -44.64 101.23
CA LEU A 877 25.65 -43.89 100.00
C LEU A 877 26.83 -42.92 100.15
N GLN A 878 26.86 -42.20 101.28
CA GLN A 878 27.85 -41.15 101.55
C GLN A 878 29.29 -41.69 101.50
N ASP A 879 29.53 -42.87 102.06
CA ASP A 879 30.84 -43.54 102.12
C ASP A 879 31.41 -43.92 100.73
N ALA A 880 30.57 -44.04 99.70
CA ALA A 880 30.98 -44.53 98.37
C ALA A 880 31.27 -43.40 97.36
N LYS A 881 30.52 -42.29 97.44
CA LYS A 881 30.60 -41.13 96.54
C LYS A 881 32.00 -40.54 96.45
N SER A 882 32.63 -40.35 97.62
CA SER A 882 33.94 -39.70 97.78
C SER A 882 35.10 -40.38 97.06
N LYS A 883 34.96 -41.66 96.65
CA LYS A 883 36.05 -42.43 96.01
C LYS A 883 36.27 -42.10 94.52
N LEU A 884 35.31 -41.46 93.87
CA LEU A 884 35.34 -41.21 92.42
C LEU A 884 35.99 -39.88 92.05
N THR A 885 35.78 -38.84 92.85
CA THR A 885 36.21 -37.45 92.60
C THR A 885 37.72 -37.32 92.38
N ASP A 886 38.51 -38.12 93.09
CA ASP A 886 39.95 -37.88 93.17
C ASP A 886 40.76 -38.57 92.06
N GLY A 887 40.13 -39.40 91.20
CA GLY A 887 40.85 -40.37 90.37
C GLY A 887 41.14 -40.04 88.89
N TYR A 888 40.39 -39.16 88.22
CA TYR A 888 40.28 -39.21 86.74
C TYR A 888 40.13 -37.82 86.06
N LYS A 889 41.16 -37.23 85.43
CA LYS A 889 41.12 -35.83 84.92
C LYS A 889 41.65 -35.68 83.47
N THR A 890 41.20 -34.65 82.73
CA THR A 890 41.33 -34.51 81.25
C THR A 890 42.67 -33.94 80.74
N ASN A 891 43.05 -34.22 79.48
CA ASN A 891 44.24 -33.70 78.75
C ASN A 891 43.87 -33.04 77.39
N LYS A 892 44.76 -32.23 76.79
CA LYS A 892 44.45 -31.36 75.62
C LYS A 892 45.53 -31.17 74.53
N SER A 893 46.68 -31.84 74.58
CA SER A 893 47.87 -31.45 73.81
C SER A 893 47.65 -31.29 72.28
N ASP A 894 47.20 -32.34 71.61
CA ASP A 894 47.53 -32.54 70.18
C ASP A 894 46.71 -31.65 69.23
N LEU A 895 45.47 -31.31 69.62
CA LEU A 895 44.61 -30.33 68.94
C LEU A 895 45.31 -28.97 68.75
N THR A 896 46.19 -28.59 69.68
CA THR A 896 46.94 -27.33 69.63
C THR A 896 47.92 -27.26 68.46
N ALA A 897 48.42 -28.40 67.97
CA ALA A 897 49.50 -28.45 66.99
C ALA A 897 49.04 -28.24 65.53
N GLU A 898 47.90 -28.81 65.13
CA GLU A 898 47.42 -28.73 63.74
C GLU A 898 46.90 -27.33 63.38
N ALA A 899 46.32 -26.63 64.35
CA ALA A 899 45.87 -25.25 64.21
C ALA A 899 46.98 -24.28 63.76
N GLY A 900 48.24 -24.58 64.05
CA GLY A 900 49.37 -23.71 63.70
C GLY A 900 49.71 -23.61 62.20
N LYS A 901 49.23 -24.53 61.35
CA LYS A 901 49.69 -24.68 59.95
C LYS A 901 48.88 -23.88 58.91
N ASP A 902 48.37 -22.69 59.26
CA ASP A 902 47.48 -21.91 58.39
C ASP A 902 48.21 -21.08 57.31
N SER A 903 49.22 -20.31 57.72
CA SER A 903 49.83 -19.23 56.94
C SER A 903 50.42 -19.63 55.57
N ASP A 904 50.77 -20.89 55.40
CA ASP A 904 51.51 -21.37 54.24
C ASP A 904 50.58 -21.95 53.17
N PHE A 905 49.42 -22.46 53.58
CA PHE A 905 48.41 -23.01 52.68
C PHE A 905 47.81 -21.94 51.75
N THR A 906 47.64 -20.72 52.28
CA THR A 906 46.99 -19.58 51.61
C THR A 906 47.79 -18.97 50.45
N LYS A 907 49.01 -19.45 50.18
CA LYS A 907 49.91 -18.92 49.13
C LYS A 907 49.94 -19.80 47.86
N THR A 908 49.32 -20.97 47.91
CA THR A 908 49.30 -21.95 46.79
C THR A 908 48.61 -21.41 45.54
N PRO A 909 49.02 -21.81 44.32
CA PRO A 909 48.38 -21.35 43.09
C PRO A 909 46.90 -21.76 43.02
N GLU A 910 46.50 -22.87 43.62
CA GLU A 910 45.09 -23.28 43.71
C GLU A 910 44.27 -22.33 44.61
N TYR A 911 44.83 -21.88 45.73
CA TYR A 911 44.19 -20.87 46.59
C TYR A 911 44.12 -19.50 45.90
N GLN A 912 45.15 -19.11 45.14
CA GLN A 912 45.15 -17.87 44.36
C GLN A 912 44.18 -17.92 43.17
N ASN A 913 44.13 -19.03 42.43
CA ASN A 913 43.13 -19.28 41.37
C ASN A 913 41.70 -19.28 41.94
N ALA A 914 41.48 -19.84 43.14
CA ALA A 914 40.19 -19.79 43.83
C ALA A 914 39.75 -18.35 44.15
N GLN A 915 40.68 -17.47 44.54
CA GLN A 915 40.40 -16.04 44.69
C GLN A 915 40.14 -15.37 43.33
N ALA A 916 40.95 -15.67 42.32
CA ALA A 916 40.91 -15.00 41.01
C ALA A 916 39.67 -15.34 40.19
N LYS A 917 39.18 -16.59 40.23
CA LYS A 917 37.92 -16.99 39.55
C LYS A 917 36.71 -16.23 40.08
N GLY A 918 36.70 -15.95 41.39
CA GLY A 918 35.60 -15.24 42.06
C GLY A 918 34.24 -15.95 42.02
N ASP A 919 34.17 -17.23 41.63
CA ASP A 919 32.93 -18.00 41.61
C ASP A 919 32.50 -18.43 43.04
N ASP A 920 31.21 -18.75 43.21
CA ASP A 920 30.65 -19.00 44.54
C ASP A 920 31.06 -20.35 45.16
N ALA A 921 31.48 -21.33 44.35
CA ALA A 921 32.02 -22.59 44.87
C ALA A 921 33.44 -22.38 45.42
N SER A 922 34.27 -21.63 44.70
CA SER A 922 35.62 -21.24 45.13
C SER A 922 35.59 -20.36 46.39
N LYS A 923 34.69 -19.36 46.45
CA LYS A 923 34.44 -18.57 47.66
C LYS A 923 34.05 -19.45 48.86
N LYS A 924 33.09 -20.36 48.68
CA LYS A 924 32.61 -21.20 49.80
C LYS A 924 33.72 -22.11 50.36
N ALA A 925 34.58 -22.66 49.50
CA ALA A 925 35.72 -23.47 49.96
C ALA A 925 36.68 -22.67 50.87
N LEU A 926 36.92 -21.39 50.55
CA LEU A 926 37.74 -20.46 51.35
C LEU A 926 37.12 -20.16 52.73
N GLU A 927 35.79 -20.17 52.86
CA GLU A 927 35.08 -19.94 54.12
C GLU A 927 34.99 -21.20 54.98
N ASP A 928 34.66 -22.35 54.39
CA ASP A 928 34.56 -23.65 55.08
C ASP A 928 35.86 -23.99 55.80
N TYR A 929 37.01 -23.69 55.18
CA TYR A 929 38.34 -23.89 55.78
C TYR A 929 38.57 -23.01 57.02
N LYS A 930 38.33 -21.69 56.93
CA LYS A 930 38.56 -20.75 58.04
C LYS A 930 37.73 -21.09 59.28
N LYS A 931 36.47 -21.51 59.08
CA LYS A 931 35.58 -21.88 60.18
C LYS A 931 36.12 -23.06 60.99
N ALA A 932 36.65 -24.09 60.33
CA ALA A 932 37.21 -25.26 61.01
C ALA A 932 38.41 -24.92 61.92
N LEU A 933 39.17 -23.88 61.57
CA LEU A 933 40.30 -23.38 62.36
C LEU A 933 39.84 -22.64 63.64
N GLU A 934 38.75 -21.88 63.59
CA GLU A 934 38.19 -21.27 64.80
C GLU A 934 37.66 -22.32 65.78
N ASP A 935 36.92 -23.31 65.28
CA ASP A 935 36.25 -24.30 66.13
C ASP A 935 37.25 -25.19 66.88
N ALA A 936 38.42 -25.48 66.28
CA ALA A 936 39.56 -26.10 66.95
C ALA A 936 40.06 -25.29 68.16
N ASN A 937 40.21 -23.96 68.01
CA ASN A 937 40.70 -23.09 69.08
C ASN A 937 39.69 -22.93 70.24
N LYS A 938 38.37 -22.99 69.96
CA LYS A 938 37.32 -22.90 70.99
C LYS A 938 37.40 -24.05 72.00
N VAL A 939 37.63 -25.28 71.53
CA VAL A 939 37.69 -26.47 72.39
C VAL A 939 38.90 -26.45 73.34
N LEU A 940 40.03 -25.85 72.93
CA LEU A 940 41.21 -25.73 73.79
C LEU A 940 40.93 -24.88 75.05
N ALA A 941 40.07 -23.88 74.97
CA ALA A 941 39.78 -22.95 76.08
C ALA A 941 38.85 -23.50 77.19
N ASP A 942 37.99 -24.50 76.89
CA ASP A 942 36.95 -24.96 77.83
C ASP A 942 37.51 -25.79 79.01
N LYS A 943 37.32 -25.33 80.26
CA LYS A 943 37.76 -26.05 81.46
C LYS A 943 37.01 -27.34 81.74
N ASN A 944 35.77 -27.47 81.25
CA ASN A 944 34.92 -28.63 81.43
C ASN A 944 34.99 -29.61 80.25
N ALA A 945 35.88 -29.35 79.28
CA ALA A 945 36.08 -30.22 78.12
C ALA A 945 36.37 -31.67 78.57
N THR A 946 35.64 -32.59 77.97
CA THR A 946 35.91 -34.03 78.00
C THR A 946 37.02 -34.36 77.00
N GLN A 947 37.68 -35.51 77.16
CA GLN A 947 38.80 -35.90 76.29
C GLN A 947 38.36 -35.95 74.81
N ALA A 948 37.23 -36.59 74.52
CA ALA A 948 36.73 -36.81 73.16
C ALA A 948 36.39 -35.52 72.39
N GLN A 949 36.08 -34.41 73.07
CA GLN A 949 35.83 -33.13 72.41
C GLN A 949 37.11 -32.56 71.77
N VAL A 950 38.27 -32.78 72.41
CA VAL A 950 39.59 -32.38 71.91
C VAL A 950 39.90 -33.09 70.59
N ASP A 951 39.66 -34.40 70.57
CA ASP A 951 40.09 -35.28 69.49
C ASP A 951 39.27 -35.06 68.19
N GLU A 952 37.96 -34.79 68.33
CA GLU A 952 37.06 -34.54 67.19
C GLU A 952 37.32 -33.18 66.50
N ALA A 953 37.71 -32.15 67.26
CA ALA A 953 37.98 -30.82 66.70
C ALA A 953 39.25 -30.79 65.83
N LEU A 954 40.22 -31.67 66.12
CA LEU A 954 41.47 -31.83 65.39
C LEU A 954 41.22 -32.33 63.96
N LYS A 955 40.34 -33.33 63.81
CA LYS A 955 40.03 -33.95 62.51
C LYS A 955 39.40 -32.96 61.53
N LYS A 956 38.41 -32.18 61.97
CA LYS A 956 37.63 -31.28 61.09
C LYS A 956 38.50 -30.26 60.34
N LEU A 957 39.57 -29.76 60.98
CA LEU A 957 40.49 -28.81 60.38
C LEU A 957 41.29 -29.42 59.21
N GLN A 958 41.65 -30.70 59.30
CA GLN A 958 42.42 -31.40 58.27
C GLN A 958 41.57 -31.64 57.02
N ASP A 959 40.34 -32.14 57.18
CA ASP A 959 39.41 -32.41 56.07
C ASP A 959 39.12 -31.15 55.21
N ALA A 960 39.02 -29.98 55.84
CA ALA A 960 38.64 -28.74 55.19
C ALA A 960 39.73 -28.14 54.27
N LYS A 961 41.02 -28.37 54.57
CA LYS A 961 42.13 -27.92 53.70
C LYS A 961 42.09 -28.64 52.35
N SER A 962 42.05 -29.97 52.36
CA SER A 962 42.18 -30.80 51.16
C SER A 962 41.18 -30.45 50.06
N LYS A 963 39.93 -30.14 50.44
CA LYS A 963 38.83 -29.85 49.50
C LYS A 963 39.06 -28.58 48.67
N LEU A 964 39.77 -27.59 49.21
CA LEU A 964 39.99 -26.30 48.54
C LEU A 964 40.94 -26.42 47.34
N THR A 965 42.04 -27.17 47.52
CA THR A 965 43.09 -27.34 46.50
C THR A 965 42.57 -28.02 45.24
N ASP A 966 41.77 -29.08 45.36
CA ASP A 966 41.43 -29.91 44.20
C ASP A 966 40.60 -29.22 43.11
N SER A 967 39.87 -28.15 43.45
CA SER A 967 38.88 -27.51 42.56
C SER A 967 39.45 -26.40 41.67
N ASN A 968 40.71 -25.99 41.89
CA ASN A 968 41.23 -24.70 41.39
C ASN A 968 42.60 -24.75 40.70
N LYS A 969 42.87 -25.84 39.97
CA LYS A 969 44.09 -26.03 39.17
C LYS A 969 44.04 -25.21 37.86
N THR A 970 45.20 -24.79 37.36
CA THR A 970 45.36 -24.02 36.11
C THR A 970 45.23 -24.92 34.88
N ASP A 971 44.50 -24.49 33.84
CA ASP A 971 44.47 -25.11 32.51
C ASP A 971 45.42 -24.39 31.55
N LYS A 972 46.09 -25.16 30.69
CA LYS A 972 47.11 -24.71 29.71
C LYS A 972 46.82 -25.14 28.27
N SER A 973 45.74 -25.87 28.04
CA SER A 973 45.43 -26.57 26.79
C SER A 973 45.32 -25.66 25.55
N GLY A 974 44.69 -24.48 25.69
CA GLY A 974 44.56 -23.49 24.61
C GLY A 974 45.91 -22.91 24.16
N LEU A 975 46.74 -22.49 25.12
CA LEU A 975 48.09 -21.95 24.87
C LEU A 975 48.99 -22.97 24.18
N GLN A 976 48.92 -24.23 24.61
CA GLN A 976 49.66 -25.34 24.02
C GLN A 976 49.27 -25.55 22.55
N SER A 977 47.96 -25.61 22.28
CA SER A 977 47.41 -25.90 20.94
C SER A 977 47.82 -24.86 19.88
N GLU A 978 47.89 -23.57 20.24
CA GLU A 978 48.31 -22.52 19.32
C GLU A 978 49.83 -22.52 19.10
N ALA A 979 50.62 -22.84 20.14
CA ALA A 979 52.08 -22.95 20.07
C ALA A 979 52.55 -24.16 19.23
N ASP A 980 51.77 -25.25 19.22
CA ASP A 980 52.05 -26.45 18.42
C ASP A 980 51.64 -26.28 16.94
N ALA A 981 50.83 -25.28 16.62
CA ALA A 981 50.41 -24.96 15.25
C ALA A 981 51.46 -24.18 14.42
N ASP A 982 52.57 -23.76 15.03
CA ASP A 982 53.66 -22.97 14.43
C ASP A 982 54.21 -23.56 13.12
N ALA A 983 54.55 -24.84 13.09
CA ALA A 983 55.21 -25.47 11.94
C ALA A 983 54.36 -25.34 10.66
N LYS A 984 53.05 -25.61 10.75
CA LYS A 984 52.10 -25.48 9.63
C LYS A 984 51.89 -24.03 9.19
N PHE A 985 52.15 -23.07 10.07
CA PHE A 985 52.00 -21.66 9.77
C PHE A 985 53.20 -21.12 8.98
N ARG A 986 54.41 -21.61 9.28
CA ARG A 986 55.65 -21.27 8.54
C ARG A 986 55.63 -21.75 7.08
N ASP A 987 54.97 -22.89 6.82
CA ASP A 987 54.74 -23.43 5.48
C ASP A 987 53.72 -22.62 4.64
N SER A 988 53.08 -21.58 5.20
CA SER A 988 52.12 -20.76 4.46
C SER A 988 52.82 -19.79 3.49
N VAL A 989 52.20 -19.57 2.32
CA VAL A 989 52.72 -18.64 1.30
C VAL A 989 52.88 -17.22 1.88
N PHE A 990 51.97 -16.79 2.76
CA PHE A 990 52.04 -15.49 3.43
C PHE A 990 53.26 -15.37 4.37
N PHE A 991 53.61 -16.43 5.09
CA PHE A 991 54.83 -16.46 5.90
C PHE A 991 56.10 -16.44 5.04
N MET A 992 56.11 -17.15 3.89
CA MET A 992 57.26 -17.16 2.98
C MET A 992 57.53 -15.81 2.26
N ILE A 993 56.51 -14.95 2.13
CA ILE A 993 56.63 -13.61 1.51
C ILE A 993 56.52 -12.47 2.53
N GLY A 994 56.42 -12.79 3.82
CA GLY A 994 56.19 -11.83 4.90
C GLY A 994 57.38 -10.92 5.15
N MET A 995 57.13 -9.74 5.70
CA MET A 995 58.19 -8.84 6.17
C MET A 995 58.88 -9.45 7.41
N THR A 996 60.21 -9.35 7.46
CA THR A 996 61.07 -9.97 8.48
C THR A 996 60.66 -9.54 9.90
N GLU A 997 60.27 -8.28 10.08
CA GLU A 997 59.91 -7.70 11.37
C GLU A 997 58.67 -8.36 12.00
N ASP A 998 57.66 -8.71 11.20
CA ASP A 998 56.46 -9.38 11.70
C ASP A 998 56.69 -10.87 11.98
N ILE A 999 57.55 -11.51 11.17
CA ILE A 999 58.02 -12.87 11.40
C ILE A 999 58.75 -12.96 12.76
N ASP A 1000 59.62 -12.02 13.08
CA ASP A 1000 60.34 -11.99 14.37
C ASP A 1000 59.45 -11.63 15.57
N ALA A 1001 58.39 -10.83 15.37
CA ALA A 1001 57.38 -10.61 16.38
C ALA A 1001 56.62 -11.92 16.72
N TYR A 1002 56.27 -12.73 15.72
CA TYR A 1002 55.66 -14.04 15.91
C TYR A 1002 56.61 -15.05 16.57
N ASN A 1003 57.88 -15.10 16.13
CA ASN A 1003 58.94 -15.91 16.76
C ASN A 1003 59.05 -15.60 18.27
N SER A 1004 59.00 -14.31 18.63
CA SER A 1004 59.10 -13.84 20.01
C SER A 1004 57.88 -14.20 20.86
N ALA A 1005 56.66 -14.02 20.33
CA ALA A 1005 55.43 -14.38 21.03
C ALA A 1005 55.34 -15.90 21.30
N LEU A 1006 55.84 -16.73 20.37
CA LEU A 1006 55.88 -18.18 20.50
C LEU A 1006 56.86 -18.65 21.59
N ALA A 1007 57.99 -17.95 21.76
CA ALA A 1007 58.94 -18.24 22.82
C ALA A 1007 58.34 -17.99 24.21
N GLU A 1008 57.62 -16.88 24.40
CA GLU A 1008 56.96 -16.57 25.68
C GLU A 1008 55.79 -17.52 25.98
N ALA A 1009 54.99 -17.88 24.96
CA ALA A 1009 53.99 -18.94 25.08
C ALA A 1009 54.60 -20.24 25.62
N LYS A 1010 55.72 -20.68 25.03
CA LYS A 1010 56.46 -21.88 25.47
C LYS A 1010 57.12 -21.71 26.85
N ARG A 1011 57.41 -20.49 27.31
CA ARG A 1011 57.87 -20.23 28.68
C ARG A 1011 56.75 -20.44 29.70
N VAL A 1012 55.59 -19.80 29.50
CA VAL A 1012 54.44 -19.87 30.42
C VAL A 1012 53.87 -21.28 30.51
N LEU A 1013 53.91 -22.05 29.41
CA LEU A 1013 53.52 -23.47 29.42
C LEU A 1013 54.34 -24.31 30.43
N ASN A 1014 55.64 -24.05 30.56
CA ASN A 1014 56.56 -24.85 31.37
C ASN A 1014 56.63 -24.45 32.87
N ASP A 1015 56.05 -23.32 33.30
CA ASP A 1015 56.07 -22.91 34.71
C ASP A 1015 54.99 -23.66 35.53
N PRO A 1016 55.34 -24.50 36.53
CA PRO A 1016 54.37 -25.29 37.27
C PRO A 1016 53.46 -24.45 38.19
N ASN A 1017 53.82 -23.19 38.50
CA ASN A 1017 53.04 -22.31 39.37
C ASN A 1017 52.26 -21.23 38.59
N ALA A 1018 52.31 -21.24 37.25
CA ALA A 1018 51.60 -20.27 36.42
C ALA A 1018 50.10 -20.22 36.76
N THR A 1019 49.61 -19.01 36.96
CA THR A 1019 48.17 -18.72 37.14
C THR A 1019 47.44 -18.75 35.80
N GLN A 1020 46.11 -18.89 35.83
CA GLN A 1020 45.31 -18.90 34.59
C GLN A 1020 45.49 -17.60 33.77
N ALA A 1021 45.58 -16.46 34.44
CA ALA A 1021 45.71 -15.15 33.78
C ALA A 1021 47.01 -15.01 32.97
N GLU A 1022 48.11 -15.64 33.40
CA GLU A 1022 49.39 -15.62 32.69
C GLU A 1022 49.34 -16.49 31.42
N VAL A 1023 48.63 -17.62 31.48
CA VAL A 1023 48.41 -18.53 30.34
C VAL A 1023 47.59 -17.84 29.25
N ASP A 1024 46.46 -17.24 29.62
CA ASP A 1024 45.50 -16.68 28.67
C ASP A 1024 46.07 -15.46 27.91
N GLU A 1025 46.85 -14.62 28.60
CA GLU A 1025 47.51 -13.45 28.02
C GLU A 1025 48.67 -13.84 27.07
N ALA A 1026 49.36 -14.95 27.32
CA ALA A 1026 50.37 -15.47 26.41
C ALA A 1026 49.74 -16.01 25.09
N LEU A 1027 48.56 -16.63 25.19
CA LEU A 1027 47.82 -17.16 24.02
C LEU A 1027 47.38 -16.01 23.12
N ARG A 1028 46.78 -14.99 23.71
CA ARG A 1028 46.30 -13.78 23.01
C ARG A 1028 47.42 -13.07 22.24
N LYS A 1029 48.64 -13.00 22.82
CA LYS A 1029 49.82 -12.42 22.16
C LYS A 1029 50.27 -13.24 20.94
N LEU A 1030 50.32 -14.57 21.06
CA LEU A 1030 50.72 -15.46 19.98
C LEU A 1030 49.77 -15.38 18.78
N GLN A 1031 48.46 -15.37 19.04
CA GLN A 1031 47.43 -15.24 17.99
C GLN A 1031 47.52 -13.88 17.27
N ALA A 1032 47.67 -12.78 18.00
CA ALA A 1032 47.76 -11.44 17.40
C ALA A 1032 48.97 -11.26 16.47
N ALA A 1033 50.12 -11.87 16.79
CA ALA A 1033 51.30 -11.84 15.92
C ALA A 1033 51.13 -12.71 14.66
N LYS A 1034 50.46 -13.87 14.81
CA LYS A 1034 50.13 -14.78 13.70
C LYS A 1034 49.24 -14.09 12.65
N ASP A 1035 48.24 -13.34 13.10
CA ASP A 1035 47.25 -12.74 12.22
C ASP A 1035 47.78 -11.57 11.37
N LYS A 1036 48.83 -10.87 11.84
CA LYS A 1036 49.52 -9.84 11.01
C LYS A 1036 50.15 -10.44 9.76
N ILE A 1037 50.88 -11.55 9.91
CA ILE A 1037 51.62 -12.18 8.81
C ILE A 1037 50.68 -12.71 7.72
N ASN A 1038 49.45 -13.12 8.06
CA ASN A 1038 48.42 -13.51 7.09
C ASN A 1038 47.95 -12.37 6.17
N HIS A 1039 48.25 -11.10 6.49
CA HIS A 1039 47.71 -9.92 5.79
C HIS A 1039 48.82 -8.95 5.30
N PRO A 1040 49.81 -9.41 4.50
CA PRO A 1040 51.04 -8.66 4.24
C PRO A 1040 50.90 -7.48 3.26
N PHE A 1041 49.85 -7.47 2.42
CA PHE A 1041 49.61 -6.40 1.45
C PHE A 1041 48.25 -5.73 1.67
N GLY A 1042 48.16 -4.96 2.74
CA GLY A 1042 47.12 -3.94 2.87
C GLY A 1042 47.34 -2.84 1.83
N ILE A 1043 46.67 -2.94 0.68
CA ILE A 1043 46.25 -1.72 -0.03
C ILE A 1043 45.15 -1.10 0.82
N ASP A 1044 45.63 -0.22 1.70
CA ASP A 1044 44.96 0.55 2.73
C ASP A 1044 43.97 1.59 2.14
N SER A 1045 43.41 2.40 3.04
CA SER A 1045 42.83 3.72 2.82
C SER A 1045 41.35 3.70 2.40
N GLY A 1046 40.42 4.17 3.23
CA GLY A 1046 40.55 4.81 4.55
C GLY A 1046 39.37 5.77 4.78
N VAL A 1047 39.48 6.81 5.59
CA VAL A 1047 40.58 7.26 6.46
C VAL A 1047 39.94 7.83 7.73
N GLY A 1048 40.52 7.60 8.91
CA GLY A 1048 39.88 7.93 10.19
C GLY A 1048 40.82 8.26 11.35
N SER A 1049 42.10 8.48 11.04
CA SER A 1049 42.93 9.43 11.79
C SER A 1049 42.33 10.84 11.62
N GLY A 1050 42.19 11.67 12.65
CA GLY A 1050 42.51 11.42 14.06
C GLY A 1050 42.38 12.67 14.95
N SER A 1051 42.95 12.55 16.16
CA SER A 1051 43.31 13.55 17.19
C SER A 1051 42.97 15.05 17.02
N GLY A 1052 42.52 15.68 18.12
CA GLY A 1052 42.31 17.13 18.28
C GLY A 1052 40.91 17.43 18.87
N SER A 1053 40.67 17.43 20.18
CA SER A 1053 41.34 18.15 21.30
C SER A 1053 41.22 19.67 21.18
N GLY A 1054 40.37 20.28 22.01
CA GLY A 1054 40.11 21.72 22.04
C GLY A 1054 38.95 22.14 22.96
N SER A 1055 39.30 22.68 24.12
CA SER A 1055 38.59 23.60 25.04
C SER A 1055 37.42 24.42 24.44
N ALA A 1056 36.43 24.95 25.18
CA ALA A 1056 36.04 25.01 26.61
C ALA A 1056 34.70 25.82 26.67
N ALA A 1057 33.98 26.05 27.77
CA ALA A 1057 33.72 25.40 29.08
C ALA A 1057 32.43 26.08 29.63
N GLY A 1058 31.67 25.47 30.56
CA GLY A 1058 30.48 26.18 31.07
C GLY A 1058 29.47 25.42 31.95
N PHE A 1059 29.87 25.16 33.20
CA PHE A 1059 29.03 25.25 34.41
C PHE A 1059 27.88 24.24 34.69
N GLU A 1060 27.74 24.00 36.00
CA GLU A 1060 26.72 23.28 36.79
C GLU A 1060 26.27 21.85 36.43
N THR A 1061 26.20 21.03 37.49
CA THR A 1061 25.87 19.61 37.47
C THR A 1061 25.00 19.26 38.68
N THR A 1062 23.73 18.94 38.44
CA THR A 1062 22.89 18.20 39.39
C THR A 1062 21.90 17.30 38.65
N ASP A 1063 21.53 16.24 39.35
CA ASP A 1063 20.44 15.30 39.10
C ASP A 1063 20.61 14.15 38.06
N SER A 1064 20.29 12.97 38.60
CA SER A 1064 19.91 11.67 38.04
C SER A 1064 20.03 11.35 36.55
N GLN A 1065 20.89 10.36 36.27
CA GLN A 1065 20.60 9.20 35.41
C GLN A 1065 19.90 9.46 34.05
N SER A 1066 20.54 10.22 33.17
CA SER A 1066 20.22 10.14 31.74
C SER A 1066 20.67 8.78 31.19
N ALA A 1067 19.71 7.90 30.90
CA ALA A 1067 19.97 6.65 30.20
C ALA A 1067 20.36 6.94 28.74
N SER A 1068 21.66 6.81 28.42
CA SER A 1068 22.19 6.99 27.07
C SER A 1068 21.62 5.95 26.10
N VAL A 1069 20.54 6.30 25.40
CA VAL A 1069 19.83 5.44 24.46
C VAL A 1069 20.73 4.96 23.31
N ASP A 1070 20.90 3.64 23.18
CA ASP A 1070 21.69 3.07 22.09
C ASP A 1070 20.92 3.10 20.78
N LYS A 1071 21.34 4.04 19.92
CA LYS A 1071 20.83 4.21 18.56
C LYS A 1071 21.62 3.42 17.52
N THR A 1072 22.62 2.62 17.89
CA THR A 1072 23.58 2.03 16.94
C THR A 1072 22.93 0.98 16.05
N ALA A 1073 22.09 0.09 16.60
CA ALA A 1073 21.32 -0.86 15.79
C ALA A 1073 20.30 -0.17 14.86
N LEU A 1074 19.66 0.92 15.31
CA LEU A 1074 18.76 1.73 14.47
C LEU A 1074 19.52 2.49 13.38
N ARG A 1075 20.73 3.00 13.67
CA ARG A 1075 21.61 3.68 12.71
C ARG A 1075 22.11 2.72 11.63
N VAL A 1076 22.52 1.51 12.02
CA VAL A 1076 22.89 0.45 11.06
C VAL A 1076 21.69 0.05 10.20
N GLU A 1077 20.51 -0.16 10.77
CA GLU A 1077 19.33 -0.52 9.98
C GLU A 1077 18.84 0.63 9.09
N VAL A 1078 18.93 1.89 9.53
CA VAL A 1078 18.62 3.05 8.69
C VAL A 1078 19.63 3.17 7.55
N ASN A 1079 20.93 3.00 7.78
CA ASN A 1079 21.94 3.00 6.71
C ASN A 1079 21.70 1.85 5.72
N ASN A 1080 21.44 0.63 6.21
CA ASN A 1080 21.05 -0.53 5.40
C ASN A 1080 19.68 -0.33 4.72
N SER A 1081 18.89 0.65 5.13
CA SER A 1081 17.59 1.02 4.57
C SER A 1081 17.63 2.25 3.67
N GLU A 1082 18.68 3.08 3.72
CA GLU A 1082 18.97 4.10 2.71
C GLU A 1082 19.20 3.41 1.36
N ALA A 1083 20.00 2.33 1.35
CA ALA A 1083 20.24 1.50 0.18
C ALA A 1083 18.93 0.94 -0.41
N ASP A 1084 18.12 0.26 0.42
CA ASP A 1084 16.81 -0.28 0.01
C ASP A 1084 15.75 0.82 -0.28
N SER A 1085 15.94 2.06 0.21
CA SER A 1085 15.05 3.19 -0.12
C SER A 1085 15.15 3.58 -1.60
N SER A 1086 16.27 3.30 -2.26
CA SER A 1086 16.45 3.49 -3.71
C SER A 1086 15.58 2.54 -4.56
N ALA A 1087 15.14 1.41 -3.97
CA ALA A 1087 14.14 0.52 -4.54
C ALA A 1087 12.72 0.94 -4.11
N ALA A 1088 12.50 1.21 -2.81
CA ALA A 1088 11.18 1.57 -2.28
C ALA A 1088 10.64 2.92 -2.78
N SER A 1089 11.50 3.83 -3.23
CA SER A 1089 11.12 5.11 -3.84
C SER A 1089 10.53 4.95 -5.26
N LYS A 1090 10.79 3.82 -5.95
CA LYS A 1090 10.33 3.56 -7.33
C LYS A 1090 8.99 2.82 -7.41
N ALA A 1091 8.52 2.21 -6.31
CA ALA A 1091 7.23 1.52 -6.23
C ALA A 1091 6.22 2.33 -5.41
N ASN A 1092 4.98 2.50 -5.90
CA ASN A 1092 3.90 3.22 -5.19
C ASN A 1092 2.90 2.29 -4.46
N THR A 1093 3.29 1.04 -4.21
CA THR A 1093 2.48 0.06 -3.47
C THR A 1093 2.24 0.51 -2.02
N ALA A 1094 1.23 -0.06 -1.37
CA ALA A 1094 0.95 0.22 0.04
C ALA A 1094 2.15 -0.13 0.94
N ALA A 1095 2.81 -1.26 0.70
CA ALA A 1095 4.02 -1.68 1.41
C ALA A 1095 5.19 -0.69 1.24
N ALA A 1096 5.43 -0.18 0.02
CA ALA A 1096 6.48 0.80 -0.23
C ALA A 1096 6.19 2.16 0.40
N ARG A 1097 4.90 2.58 0.47
CA ARG A 1097 4.47 3.77 1.21
C ARG A 1097 4.61 3.58 2.73
N ALA A 1098 4.25 2.42 3.27
CA ALA A 1098 4.46 2.09 4.68
C ALA A 1098 5.95 2.08 5.05
N TYR A 1099 6.81 1.45 4.25
CA TYR A 1099 8.27 1.46 4.45
C TYR A 1099 8.88 2.86 4.37
N ARG A 1100 8.45 3.71 3.41
CA ARG A 1100 8.90 5.10 3.37
C ARG A 1100 8.43 5.92 4.58
N LYS A 1101 7.23 5.67 5.12
CA LYS A 1101 6.77 6.29 6.37
C LYS A 1101 7.58 5.79 7.58
N ALA A 1102 7.84 4.49 7.69
CA ALA A 1102 8.64 3.90 8.76
C ALA A 1102 10.10 4.37 8.72
N LEU A 1103 10.71 4.50 7.54
CA LEU A 1103 12.06 5.03 7.38
C LEU A 1103 12.14 6.54 7.70
N ALA A 1104 11.11 7.33 7.36
CA ALA A 1104 11.04 8.73 7.75
C ALA A 1104 10.91 8.88 9.27
N GLU A 1105 10.08 8.06 9.93
CA GLU A 1105 9.95 8.07 11.39
C GLU A 1105 11.20 7.56 12.10
N ALA A 1106 11.86 6.51 11.57
CA ALA A 1106 13.16 6.05 12.04
C ALA A 1106 14.26 7.13 11.94
N LYS A 1107 14.28 7.90 10.84
CA LYS A 1107 15.15 9.07 10.70
C LYS A 1107 14.80 10.18 11.69
N ARG A 1108 13.51 10.44 11.94
CA ARG A 1108 13.04 11.39 12.96
C ARG A 1108 13.52 10.98 14.35
N VAL A 1109 13.32 9.72 14.73
CA VAL A 1109 13.73 9.14 16.02
C VAL A 1109 15.26 9.07 16.18
N LEU A 1110 16.02 8.89 15.10
CA LEU A 1110 17.49 9.04 15.14
C LEU A 1110 17.91 10.48 15.45
N ALA A 1111 17.33 11.47 14.75
CA ALA A 1111 17.65 12.89 14.88
C ALA A 1111 17.12 13.53 16.19
N ASP A 1112 16.03 13.00 16.74
CA ASP A 1112 15.41 13.43 17.98
C ASP A 1112 16.34 13.14 19.19
N LYS A 1113 16.92 14.17 19.77
CA LYS A 1113 17.87 14.06 20.89
C LYS A 1113 17.26 13.47 22.16
N ASN A 1114 15.93 13.53 22.29
CA ASN A 1114 15.21 13.14 23.50
C ASN A 1114 14.43 11.81 23.32
N ALA A 1115 14.59 11.14 22.17
CA ALA A 1115 13.94 9.86 21.92
C ALA A 1115 14.41 8.75 22.89
N THR A 1116 13.45 8.12 23.57
CA THR A 1116 13.65 7.01 24.50
C THR A 1116 14.06 5.70 23.80
N GLN A 1117 14.65 4.75 24.54
CA GLN A 1117 15.01 3.43 23.99
C GLN A 1117 13.78 2.70 23.42
N ALA A 1118 12.63 2.78 24.09
CA ALA A 1118 11.39 2.19 23.58
C ALA A 1118 10.99 2.74 22.19
N GLN A 1119 11.12 4.05 21.97
CA GLN A 1119 10.86 4.67 20.67
C GLN A 1119 11.91 4.29 19.61
N VAL A 1120 13.17 4.12 20.00
CA VAL A 1120 14.26 3.65 19.12
C VAL A 1120 14.04 2.20 18.70
N ASP A 1121 13.66 1.33 19.64
CA ASP A 1121 13.39 -0.08 19.39
C ASP A 1121 12.08 -0.30 18.61
N GLU A 1122 11.04 0.52 18.87
CA GLU A 1122 9.81 0.54 18.09
C GLU A 1122 10.08 1.03 16.66
N ALA A 1123 10.83 2.13 16.47
CA ALA A 1123 11.22 2.59 15.15
C ALA A 1123 12.04 1.54 14.39
N LEU A 1124 12.94 0.82 15.08
CA LEU A 1124 13.72 -0.28 14.51
C LEU A 1124 12.83 -1.47 14.10
N ARG A 1125 11.88 -1.86 14.98
CA ARG A 1125 10.93 -2.96 14.72
C ARG A 1125 9.99 -2.61 13.56
N ASN A 1126 9.43 -1.41 13.54
CA ASN A 1126 8.54 -0.93 12.48
C ASN A 1126 9.25 -0.77 11.14
N LEU A 1127 10.50 -0.28 11.13
CA LEU A 1127 11.34 -0.22 9.93
C LEU A 1127 11.62 -1.64 9.39
N LYS A 1128 12.07 -2.57 10.24
CA LYS A 1128 12.33 -3.97 9.85
C LYS A 1128 11.08 -4.69 9.37
N ALA A 1129 9.93 -4.51 10.03
CA ALA A 1129 8.66 -5.09 9.61
C ALA A 1129 8.23 -4.59 8.23
N ALA A 1130 8.26 -3.27 8.00
CA ALA A 1130 7.92 -2.70 6.70
C ALA A 1130 8.94 -3.10 5.60
N LYS A 1131 10.21 -3.31 5.95
CA LYS A 1131 11.27 -3.83 5.06
C LYS A 1131 11.01 -5.27 4.64
N ALA A 1132 10.59 -6.13 5.58
CA ALA A 1132 10.19 -7.50 5.30
C ALA A 1132 8.95 -7.55 4.39
N THR A 1133 7.93 -6.73 4.67
CA THR A 1133 6.73 -6.62 3.82
C THR A 1133 7.06 -6.11 2.42
N LEU A 1134 8.00 -5.18 2.27
CA LEU A 1134 8.51 -4.72 0.98
C LEU A 1134 9.23 -5.85 0.21
N ARG A 1135 10.14 -6.60 0.86
CA ARG A 1135 10.87 -7.70 0.23
C ARG A 1135 9.95 -8.86 -0.14
N ASN A 1136 8.98 -9.20 0.69
CA ASN A 1136 7.99 -10.25 0.41
C ASN A 1136 7.04 -9.88 -0.75
N ALA A 1137 6.76 -8.58 -0.96
CA ALA A 1137 6.05 -8.09 -2.14
C ALA A 1137 6.89 -8.08 -3.43
N SER A 1138 8.19 -8.43 -3.34
CA SER A 1138 9.16 -8.38 -4.45
C SER A 1138 9.65 -9.78 -4.89
N GLY A 1139 9.00 -10.86 -4.43
CA GLY A 1139 9.60 -12.20 -4.43
C GLY A 1139 8.70 -13.37 -4.83
N ASN A 1140 7.79 -13.23 -5.81
CA ASN A 1140 7.16 -14.41 -6.42
C ASN A 1140 6.57 -14.17 -7.82
N ALA A 1141 7.28 -14.59 -8.89
CA ALA A 1141 6.78 -14.60 -10.28
C ALA A 1141 7.62 -15.46 -11.26
N SER A 1142 8.00 -16.69 -10.88
CA SER A 1142 8.46 -17.72 -11.83
C SER A 1142 8.38 -19.10 -11.15
N GLY A 1143 7.52 -20.04 -11.54
CA GLY A 1143 6.44 -20.02 -12.54
C GLY A 1143 6.28 -21.42 -13.14
N LEU A 1144 5.07 -21.85 -13.54
CA LEU A 1144 4.88 -22.96 -14.50
C LEU A 1144 3.44 -23.07 -15.06
N ALA A 1145 3.31 -23.93 -16.08
CA ALA A 1145 2.13 -24.25 -16.89
C ALA A 1145 1.17 -25.29 -16.23
N LYS A 1146 -0.03 -25.63 -16.74
CA LYS A 1146 -1.08 -25.03 -17.61
C LYS A 1146 -2.19 -26.10 -17.79
N THR A 1147 -3.38 -25.72 -18.29
CA THR A 1147 -4.58 -26.57 -18.59
C THR A 1147 -5.29 -27.21 -17.38
N GLY A 1148 -6.61 -27.41 -17.33
CA GLY A 1148 -7.72 -26.98 -18.22
C GLY A 1148 -8.75 -28.11 -18.45
N ALA A 1149 -10.07 -27.88 -18.56
CA ALA A 1149 -10.87 -26.65 -18.37
C ALA A 1149 -12.40 -26.99 -18.32
N ALA A 1150 -13.24 -25.97 -18.03
CA ALA A 1150 -14.67 -25.85 -18.41
C ALA A 1150 -15.73 -26.76 -17.69
N THR A 1151 -16.97 -26.34 -17.41
CA THR A 1151 -17.64 -25.00 -17.51
C THR A 1151 -18.93 -24.91 -16.68
N GLY A 1152 -19.22 -23.70 -16.14
CA GLY A 1152 -20.56 -23.11 -16.10
C GLY A 1152 -21.46 -23.35 -14.86
N LEU A 1153 -22.33 -22.42 -14.43
CA LEU A 1153 -22.58 -21.01 -14.86
C LEU A 1153 -23.20 -20.18 -13.70
N PHE A 1154 -22.89 -18.88 -13.65
CA PHE A 1154 -23.63 -17.73 -13.04
C PHE A 1154 -24.09 -17.76 -11.55
N ALA A 1155 -23.93 -16.70 -10.73
CA ALA A 1155 -23.22 -15.41 -10.90
C ALA A 1155 -22.90 -14.72 -9.53
N SER A 1156 -21.99 -13.71 -9.53
CA SER A 1156 -22.06 -12.45 -8.71
C SER A 1156 -21.34 -12.31 -7.29
N LEU A 1157 -21.02 -11.14 -6.63
CA LEU A 1157 -20.90 -9.69 -7.05
C LEU A 1157 -20.36 -8.51 -6.08
N ALA A 1158 -19.43 -8.50 -5.06
CA ALA A 1158 -18.68 -7.21 -4.68
C ALA A 1158 -17.25 -6.99 -4.05
N ALA A 1159 -16.50 -5.83 -4.24
CA ALA A 1159 -16.62 -4.68 -5.23
C ALA A 1159 -15.38 -3.78 -5.66
N VAL A 1160 -15.37 -3.24 -6.92
CA VAL A 1160 -14.48 -2.17 -7.56
C VAL A 1160 -13.00 -2.43 -8.03
N PHE A 1161 -12.74 -3.29 -9.04
CA PHE A 1161 -11.47 -3.63 -9.81
C PHE A 1161 -10.01 -3.65 -9.12
N SER A 1162 -8.87 -3.76 -9.90
CA SER A 1162 -7.48 -4.31 -9.58
C SER A 1162 -6.34 -3.52 -8.84
N GLY A 1163 -5.11 -3.10 -9.33
CA GLY A 1163 -4.49 -2.79 -10.66
C GLY A 1163 -2.96 -2.43 -10.69
N LEU A 1164 -2.43 -1.71 -11.72
CA LEU A 1164 -0.99 -1.63 -12.19
C LEU A 1164 -0.35 -0.18 -12.19
N GLY A 1165 0.91 0.16 -12.57
CA GLY A 1165 2.16 -0.58 -12.97
C GLY A 1165 3.35 0.34 -13.46
N ALA A 1166 4.53 -0.28 -13.76
CA ALA A 1166 5.65 0.05 -14.69
C ALA A 1166 6.48 1.39 -14.74
N ALA A 1167 7.83 1.22 -14.75
CA ALA A 1167 8.95 1.89 -15.50
C ALA A 1167 9.09 3.43 -15.75
N GLY A 1168 10.34 3.94 -15.83
CA GLY A 1168 10.69 5.29 -16.32
C GLY A 1168 12.12 5.80 -15.98
N VAL A 1169 12.69 6.75 -16.77
CA VAL A 1169 14.11 7.21 -16.66
C VAL A 1169 14.32 8.72 -16.95
N ALA A 1170 15.10 9.39 -16.10
CA ALA A 1170 15.93 10.61 -16.27
C ALA A 1170 15.36 12.04 -16.56
N SER A 1171 15.88 12.99 -15.76
CA SER A 1171 16.42 14.33 -16.14
C SER A 1171 15.58 15.61 -16.35
N ARG A 1172 15.92 16.62 -15.49
CA ARG A 1172 16.10 18.09 -15.73
C ARG A 1172 14.88 19.05 -15.78
N ARG A 1173 14.90 20.03 -14.83
CA ARG A 1173 14.85 21.52 -14.95
C ARG A 1173 13.90 22.17 -16.00
N ARG A 1174 13.19 23.30 -15.77
CA ARG A 1174 13.12 24.32 -14.67
C ARG A 1174 12.02 25.37 -14.99
N LYS A 1175 11.35 25.95 -13.96
CA LYS A 1175 10.68 27.29 -13.95
C LYS A 1175 9.45 27.48 -14.92
N HIS A 1176 8.48 28.39 -14.72
CA HIS A 1176 8.13 29.30 -13.60
C HIS A 1176 6.64 29.72 -13.63
N SER A 1177 6.08 29.97 -12.43
CA SER A 1177 5.12 31.06 -12.09
C SER A 1177 3.67 31.09 -12.61
N ASN A 1178 2.81 31.49 -11.66
CA ASN A 1178 1.42 31.97 -11.74
C ASN A 1178 0.38 30.93 -12.19
N GLU A 1179 -0.80 30.84 -11.57
CA GLU A 1179 -1.35 31.63 -10.43
C GLU A 1179 -1.22 30.92 -9.07
#